data_AF-A0A8C0F6T8-F1
#
_entry.id   AF-A0A8C0F6T8-F1
#
_cell.length_a   1.000
_cell.length_b   1.000
_cell.length_c   1.000
_cell.angle_alpha   90.00
_cell.angle_beta   90.00
_cell.angle_gamma   90.00
#
_symmetry.space_group_name_H-M   'P 1'
#
loop_
_entity.id
_entity.type
_entity.pdbx_description
1 polymer ?
#
loop_
_entity_poly.entity_id
_entity_poly.type
_entity_poly.pdbx_seq_one_letter_code
_entity_poly.pdbx_strand_id
1 'polypeptide(L)'
;SLEISVSYIEASQLKPYVTLETLDLSFNDITEIRNGCFPQGLHIKELYLGSNRISALEPGAFDSLSRSLLTLRLSKNRITQLPVKAFRLPRLIQLELNRNRIRLIEGLTFQGLDSLEVLKLQRNNISKLTDGAFWGLAKMQVLHLEYNSLTEVNSGSLYGLSSLHQLHLSNNSISRINPDGWSFCQKLHELILSYNNLTRLDEGSLSDLGGLHVLRLSHNSINHIAEGAFKGLKNLRVLELDHNDISGTIEDTNGAFTGLENLSKLTLFGNKIKSVAKKAFSGLEALEHLNLGDNAIRSIQADAFAKMKSLRQLHINSDSFLCDCQLKWLPQWLVEKELQSFVVATCAHPESLKSKSIFAILPESFVCDDFPKPQIIIQPETTVAVLGKDIRFTCSAASSSSSPMMFAWKKDNEMLHNAEIENFAHVRAKDGEVMEYTTILHLRHVTFAHEGRYQCIITNHFGSTYSNKARLTVNVLPSFIKTPRDVTIRTGAIAQLECAAEGHPTPQIAWQKDGGTDFPAARERRMHVMPDDDVFFITDVKIEDTGIYSCTAQNSAGSVLANANLTVLETPSLIHPLEDHVVSVGETVALQCKATGSPSPRITWLKGDQPLIVTERHHFTSGNQLLIVRNVVLEDAGKYTCEMSNIVGTERAHSHVSILQSLGCRKDRTMVGIITIAVVCSIVLTSLVWVCIIYQTRKKSEEYSVTNTDETIVPPDVPSYLSSQGTLSDRQEAVVRVDNQQPNGHIDSNGENPFNYFSCDAVSELAVRSYCTYAGQGSVSHFTELSSPSNNSVHTSRLLQKLLSQALRTIFLLILD
;
A
#
# COMPACT_ATOMS: atom_id res chain seq x y z
N SER A 1 62.30 51.81 2.49
CA SER A 1 60.97 52.11 3.07
C SER A 1 60.65 53.57 2.82
N LEU A 2 59.95 53.86 1.74
CA LEU A 2 59.04 55.00 1.69
C LEU A 2 57.65 54.38 1.87
N GLU A 3 57.02 54.58 3.02
CA GLU A 3 55.59 54.29 3.19
C GLU A 3 54.83 55.39 2.43
N ILE A 4 54.62 55.18 1.14
CA ILE A 4 53.58 55.92 0.44
C ILE A 4 52.29 55.18 0.77
N SER A 5 51.59 55.61 1.82
CA SER A 5 50.19 55.21 2.00
C SER A 5 49.40 55.79 0.83
N VAL A 6 49.03 54.93 -0.11
CA VAL A 6 48.21 55.30 -1.25
C VAL A 6 46.75 55.24 -0.79
N SER A 7 46.06 56.39 -0.79
CA SER A 7 44.64 56.48 -0.42
C SER A 7 43.70 56.32 -1.62
N TYR A 8 44.20 56.48 -2.85
CA TYR A 8 43.47 56.31 -4.09
C TYR A 8 44.41 55.93 -5.26
N ILE A 9 43.91 55.21 -6.27
CA ILE A 9 44.70 54.78 -7.44
C ILE A 9 44.55 55.82 -8.56
N GLU A 10 45.67 56.45 -8.93
CA GLU A 10 45.74 57.42 -10.03
C GLU A 10 46.22 56.73 -11.34
N ALA A 11 45.40 56.78 -12.38
CA ALA A 11 45.69 56.13 -13.66
C ALA A 11 47.01 56.62 -14.31
N SER A 12 47.34 57.90 -14.11
CA SER A 12 48.58 58.54 -14.58
C SER A 12 49.84 57.85 -14.04
N GLN A 13 49.79 57.36 -12.80
CA GLN A 13 50.92 56.70 -12.14
C GLN A 13 51.16 55.29 -12.70
N LEU A 14 50.11 54.60 -13.15
CA LEU A 14 50.21 53.24 -13.69
C LEU A 14 50.52 53.21 -15.20
N LYS A 15 50.18 54.28 -15.94
CA LYS A 15 50.32 54.35 -17.40
C LYS A 15 51.73 53.99 -17.96
N PRO A 16 52.86 54.31 -17.29
CA PRO A 16 54.18 53.93 -17.78
C PRO A 16 54.50 52.43 -17.71
N TYR A 17 53.78 51.68 -16.86
CA TYR A 17 54.13 50.31 -16.48
C TYR A 17 53.39 49.25 -17.32
N VAL A 18 53.42 49.40 -18.66
CA VAL A 18 52.67 48.52 -19.59
C VAL A 18 53.14 47.05 -19.59
N THR A 19 54.37 46.77 -19.16
CA THR A 19 54.92 45.41 -19.04
C THR A 19 54.68 44.76 -17.67
N LEU A 20 54.04 45.48 -16.74
CA LEU A 20 53.83 45.00 -15.38
C LEU A 20 52.83 43.83 -15.37
N GLU A 21 53.29 42.67 -14.90
CA GLU A 21 52.44 41.48 -14.77
C GLU A 21 51.86 41.30 -13.36
N THR A 22 52.52 41.79 -12.33
CA THR A 22 52.07 41.70 -10.94
C THR A 22 52.08 43.07 -10.30
N LEU A 23 50.96 43.46 -9.70
CA LEU A 23 50.81 44.71 -8.96
C LEU A 23 50.28 44.41 -7.56
N ASP A 24 51.09 44.71 -6.54
CA ASP A 24 50.69 44.60 -5.14
C ASP A 24 50.49 45.99 -4.53
N LEU A 25 49.24 46.30 -4.24
CA LEU A 25 48.77 47.50 -3.53
C LEU A 25 48.14 47.13 -2.19
N SER A 26 48.48 45.96 -1.65
CA SER A 26 47.98 45.52 -0.35
C SER A 26 48.56 46.38 0.78
N PHE A 27 47.90 46.37 1.94
CA PHE A 27 48.34 47.11 3.14
C PHE A 27 48.47 48.64 2.93
N ASN A 28 47.55 49.21 2.15
CA ASN A 28 47.41 50.65 1.95
C ASN A 28 46.09 51.16 2.57
N ASP A 29 45.78 52.44 2.33
CA ASP A 29 44.56 53.09 2.83
C ASP A 29 43.51 53.31 1.73
N ILE A 30 43.53 52.50 0.66
CA ILE A 30 42.59 52.62 -0.47
C ILE A 30 41.16 52.38 0.01
N THR A 31 40.24 53.30 -0.32
CA THR A 31 38.84 53.28 0.19
C THR A 31 37.80 52.90 -0.86
N GLU A 32 38.12 53.05 -2.14
CA GLU A 32 37.24 52.77 -3.28
C GLU A 32 38.07 52.40 -4.51
N ILE A 33 37.49 51.62 -5.42
CA ILE A 33 38.05 51.38 -6.76
C ILE A 33 37.03 51.88 -7.78
N ARG A 34 37.43 52.88 -8.55
CA ARG A 34 36.59 53.53 -9.57
C ARG A 34 36.93 53.03 -10.97
N ASN A 35 36.01 53.25 -11.90
CA ASN A 35 36.28 53.05 -13.31
C ASN A 35 37.42 53.98 -13.77
N GLY A 36 38.36 53.42 -14.52
CA GLY A 36 39.54 54.16 -15.00
C GLY A 36 40.73 54.19 -14.05
N CYS A 37 40.63 53.67 -12.80
CA CYS A 37 41.80 53.51 -11.92
C CYS A 37 42.93 52.71 -12.60
N PHE A 38 42.57 51.73 -13.43
CA PHE A 38 43.50 50.95 -14.24
C PHE A 38 43.40 51.36 -15.72
N PRO A 39 44.39 52.08 -16.28
CA PRO A 39 44.36 52.51 -17.68
C PRO A 39 44.43 51.32 -18.65
N GLN A 40 43.89 51.51 -19.86
CA GLN A 40 44.04 50.53 -20.95
C GLN A 40 45.50 50.30 -21.32
N GLY A 41 45.84 49.07 -21.71
CA GLY A 41 47.18 48.67 -22.14
C GLY A 41 48.05 48.05 -21.04
N LEU A 42 47.56 48.00 -19.80
CA LEU A 42 48.20 47.22 -18.74
C LEU A 42 48.02 45.72 -18.98
N HIS A 43 49.10 44.95 -18.78
CA HIS A 43 49.12 43.48 -18.93
C HIS A 43 49.21 42.75 -17.58
N ILE A 44 48.58 43.30 -16.55
CA ILE A 44 48.59 42.75 -15.19
C ILE A 44 47.86 41.38 -15.21
N LYS A 45 48.56 40.35 -14.75
CA LYS A 45 48.07 38.99 -14.49
C LYS A 45 47.64 38.81 -13.04
N GLU A 46 48.33 39.45 -12.10
CA GLU A 46 48.04 39.33 -10.67
C GLU A 46 47.88 40.72 -10.03
N LEU A 47 46.72 40.97 -9.43
CA LEU A 47 46.42 42.22 -8.73
C LEU A 47 46.07 41.94 -7.27
N TYR A 48 46.88 42.48 -6.36
CA TYR A 48 46.68 42.36 -4.92
C TYR A 48 46.25 43.70 -4.32
N LEU A 49 45.06 43.72 -3.74
CA LEU A 49 44.42 44.86 -3.08
C LEU A 49 44.01 44.51 -1.65
N GLY A 50 44.69 43.53 -1.05
CA GLY A 50 44.33 43.00 0.27
C GLY A 50 44.66 43.96 1.41
N SER A 51 43.99 43.83 2.56
CA SER A 51 44.28 44.63 3.75
C SER A 51 44.21 46.15 3.51
N ASN A 52 43.25 46.61 2.70
CA ASN A 52 42.94 48.03 2.49
C ASN A 52 41.66 48.42 3.25
N ARG A 53 41.08 49.58 2.92
CA ARG A 53 39.80 50.07 3.48
C ARG A 53 38.68 50.08 2.43
N ILE A 54 38.81 49.30 1.34
CA ILE A 54 37.92 49.35 0.18
C ILE A 54 36.51 48.99 0.61
N SER A 55 35.57 49.92 0.42
CA SER A 55 34.17 49.75 0.82
C SER A 55 33.20 49.68 -0.36
N ALA A 56 33.59 50.23 -1.51
CA ALA A 56 32.82 50.25 -2.74
C ALA A 56 33.70 49.88 -3.96
N LEU A 57 33.09 49.14 -4.89
CA LEU A 57 33.64 48.81 -6.20
C LEU A 57 32.68 49.37 -7.26
N GLU A 58 33.16 50.27 -8.10
CA GLU A 58 32.36 50.78 -9.22
C GLU A 58 32.23 49.69 -10.31
N PRO A 59 31.04 49.53 -10.94
CA PRO A 59 30.90 48.62 -12.08
C PRO A 59 31.92 48.91 -13.17
N GLY A 60 32.61 47.87 -13.63
CA GLY A 60 33.64 48.00 -14.68
C GLY A 60 35.01 48.49 -14.19
N ALA A 61 35.21 48.64 -12.88
CA ALA A 61 36.48 49.07 -12.27
C ALA A 61 37.72 48.30 -12.77
N PHE A 62 37.55 47.04 -13.18
CA PHE A 62 38.64 46.16 -13.62
C PHE A 62 38.57 45.78 -15.11
N ASP A 63 37.60 46.30 -15.87
CA ASP A 63 37.31 45.83 -17.25
C ASP A 63 38.49 46.02 -18.21
N SER A 64 39.32 47.04 -17.98
CA SER A 64 40.55 47.29 -18.75
C SER A 64 41.58 46.16 -18.63
N LEU A 65 41.51 45.37 -17.55
CA LEU A 65 42.40 44.24 -17.26
C LEU A 65 41.83 42.88 -17.74
N SER A 66 40.64 42.87 -18.34
CA SER A 66 39.91 41.66 -18.76
C SER A 66 40.69 40.69 -19.67
N ARG A 67 41.68 41.20 -20.40
CA ARG A 67 42.49 40.40 -21.34
C ARG A 67 43.69 39.69 -20.70
N SER A 68 44.12 40.11 -19.51
CA SER A 68 45.34 39.61 -18.87
C SER A 68 45.13 39.07 -17.46
N LEU A 69 44.17 39.60 -16.69
CA LEU A 69 44.06 39.31 -15.27
C LEU A 69 43.63 37.88 -15.00
N LEU A 70 44.43 37.17 -14.20
CA LEU A 70 44.24 35.78 -13.78
C LEU A 70 43.91 35.67 -12.28
N THR A 71 44.50 36.53 -11.45
CA THR A 71 44.31 36.52 -9.99
C THR A 71 43.95 37.91 -9.48
N LEU A 72 42.86 38.00 -8.72
CA LEU A 72 42.42 39.23 -8.05
C LEU A 72 42.21 38.97 -6.56
N ARG A 73 42.97 39.67 -5.70
CA ARG A 73 42.83 39.58 -4.23
C ARG A 73 42.28 40.87 -3.64
N LEU A 74 41.10 40.80 -3.04
CA LEU A 74 40.40 41.88 -2.34
C LEU A 74 40.16 41.53 -0.86
N SER A 75 40.95 40.60 -0.32
CA SER A 75 40.79 40.10 1.05
C SER A 75 41.00 41.18 2.13
N LYS A 76 40.36 41.04 3.29
CA LYS A 76 40.53 41.98 4.44
C LYS A 76 40.23 43.45 4.07
N ASN A 77 39.12 43.67 3.35
CA ASN A 77 38.61 45.00 3.03
C ASN A 77 37.28 45.27 3.77
N ARG A 78 36.54 46.29 3.36
CA ARG A 78 35.26 46.71 3.95
C ARG A 78 34.10 46.58 2.96
N ILE A 79 34.23 45.73 1.93
CA ILE A 79 33.22 45.55 0.88
C ILE A 79 31.95 44.99 1.51
N THR A 80 30.82 45.67 1.30
CA THR A 80 29.52 45.33 1.91
C THR A 80 28.56 44.64 0.94
N GLN A 81 28.72 44.91 -0.35
CA GLN A 81 27.89 44.36 -1.42
C GLN A 81 28.69 44.28 -2.72
N LEU A 82 28.26 43.39 -3.61
CA LEU A 82 28.77 43.27 -4.97
C LEU A 82 27.61 43.59 -5.92
N PRO A 83 27.79 44.49 -6.90
CA PRO A 83 26.75 44.74 -7.89
C PRO A 83 26.51 43.50 -8.79
N VAL A 84 25.33 43.37 -9.38
CA VAL A 84 25.05 42.35 -10.41
C VAL A 84 26.04 42.52 -11.57
N LYS A 85 26.63 41.42 -12.06
CA LYS A 85 27.72 41.44 -13.06
C LYS A 85 28.90 42.31 -12.60
N ALA A 86 29.29 42.21 -11.33
CA ALA A 86 30.36 43.02 -10.75
C ALA A 86 31.69 42.95 -11.52
N PHE A 87 31.95 41.84 -12.21
CA PHE A 87 33.21 41.56 -12.85
C PHE A 87 33.02 41.11 -14.30
N ARG A 88 33.70 41.76 -15.25
CA ARG A 88 33.79 41.30 -16.64
C ARG A 88 35.23 40.86 -16.95
N LEU A 89 35.65 39.78 -16.29
CA LEU A 89 37.03 39.26 -16.30
C LEU A 89 37.03 37.78 -16.73
N PRO A 90 36.84 37.49 -18.03
CA PRO A 90 36.57 36.12 -18.50
C PRO A 90 37.77 35.17 -18.37
N ARG A 91 38.99 35.69 -18.15
CA ARG A 91 40.21 34.91 -17.94
C ARG A 91 40.60 34.73 -16.46
N LEU A 92 39.87 35.36 -15.54
CA LEU A 92 40.18 35.29 -14.12
C LEU A 92 40.02 33.85 -13.63
N ILE A 93 41.05 33.31 -13.00
CA ILE A 93 41.10 31.95 -12.46
C ILE A 93 40.77 31.95 -10.96
N GLN A 94 41.26 32.96 -10.24
CA GLN A 94 41.11 33.06 -8.79
C GLN A 94 40.64 34.43 -8.34
N LEU A 95 39.57 34.45 -7.54
CA LEU A 95 39.02 35.65 -6.92
C LEU A 95 38.95 35.48 -5.39
N GLU A 96 39.61 36.38 -4.67
CA GLU A 96 39.60 36.38 -3.21
C GLU A 96 38.85 37.59 -2.64
N LEU A 97 37.72 37.33 -2.00
CA LEU A 97 36.83 38.31 -1.34
C LEU A 97 36.64 37.99 0.15
N ASN A 98 37.45 37.11 0.70
CA ASN A 98 37.39 36.68 2.10
C ASN A 98 37.75 37.80 3.09
N ARG A 99 37.20 37.74 4.31
CA ARG A 99 37.39 38.77 5.34
C ARG A 99 36.89 40.16 4.88
N ASN A 100 35.73 40.21 4.24
CA ASN A 100 34.98 41.44 3.94
C ASN A 100 33.72 41.52 4.81
N ARG A 101 32.74 42.35 4.43
CA ARG A 101 31.48 42.57 5.17
C ARG A 101 30.26 42.25 4.30
N ILE A 102 30.42 41.36 3.32
CA ILE A 102 29.36 41.01 2.36
C ILE A 102 28.25 40.27 3.10
N ARG A 103 27.00 40.68 2.89
CA ARG A 103 25.82 40.08 3.56
C ARG A 103 24.93 39.24 2.67
N LEU A 104 24.91 39.54 1.37
CA LEU A 104 24.04 38.96 0.37
C LEU A 104 24.85 38.77 -0.91
N ILE A 105 24.68 37.62 -1.57
CA ILE A 105 25.11 37.42 -2.95
C ILE A 105 23.83 37.35 -3.80
N GLU A 106 23.67 38.33 -4.68
CA GLU A 106 22.53 38.39 -5.61
C GLU A 106 22.74 37.49 -6.83
N GLY A 107 21.66 37.18 -7.54
CA GLY A 107 21.70 36.37 -8.75
C GLY A 107 22.58 37.03 -9.81
N LEU A 108 23.36 36.22 -10.53
CA LEU A 108 24.24 36.69 -11.61
C LEU A 108 25.38 37.64 -11.14
N THR A 109 25.65 37.74 -9.84
CA THR A 109 26.73 38.59 -9.28
C THR A 109 28.07 38.33 -9.97
N PHE A 110 28.40 37.05 -10.21
CA PHE A 110 29.67 36.60 -10.76
C PHE A 110 29.64 36.27 -12.26
N GLN A 111 28.56 36.64 -12.97
CA GLN A 111 28.48 36.45 -14.41
C GLN A 111 29.58 37.27 -15.11
N GLY A 112 30.32 36.62 -16.03
CA GLY A 112 31.46 37.22 -16.75
C GLY A 112 32.83 36.75 -16.24
N LEU A 113 32.86 35.84 -15.26
CA LEU A 113 34.05 35.16 -14.75
C LEU A 113 34.17 33.74 -15.32
N ASP A 114 34.17 33.63 -16.65
CA ASP A 114 33.98 32.36 -17.40
C ASP A 114 35.09 31.31 -17.17
N SER A 115 36.26 31.73 -16.69
CA SER A 115 37.41 30.86 -16.40
C SER A 115 37.68 30.67 -14.91
N LEU A 116 36.79 31.14 -14.03
CA LEU A 116 37.04 31.09 -12.60
C LEU A 116 37.03 29.66 -12.09
N GLU A 117 38.08 29.28 -11.38
CA GLU A 117 38.25 27.97 -10.77
C GLU A 117 38.10 28.04 -9.24
N VAL A 118 38.57 29.14 -8.62
CA VAL A 118 38.60 29.30 -7.15
C VAL A 118 37.94 30.60 -6.73
N LEU A 119 36.89 30.50 -5.92
CA LEU A 119 36.21 31.64 -5.31
C LEU A 119 36.29 31.57 -3.78
N LYS A 120 36.89 32.61 -3.17
CA LYS A 120 37.04 32.73 -1.72
C LYS A 120 36.14 33.79 -1.12
N LEU A 121 35.09 33.37 -0.41
CA LEU A 121 34.10 34.23 0.26
C LEU A 121 34.04 34.01 1.78
N GLN A 122 34.95 33.22 2.35
CA GLN A 122 34.95 32.89 3.77
C GLN A 122 35.20 34.12 4.67
N ARG A 123 34.71 34.07 5.91
CA ARG A 123 34.79 35.17 6.90
C ARG A 123 34.14 36.46 6.38
N ASN A 124 32.94 36.36 5.82
CA ASN A 124 32.07 37.49 5.54
C ASN A 124 30.89 37.46 6.51
N ASN A 125 29.81 38.20 6.22
CA ASN A 125 28.56 38.18 6.98
C ASN A 125 27.42 37.63 6.10
N ILE A 126 27.73 36.70 5.18
CA ILE A 126 26.77 36.23 4.18
C ILE A 126 25.69 35.44 4.91
N SER A 127 24.47 35.97 4.89
CA SER A 127 23.30 35.37 5.53
C SER A 127 22.35 34.73 4.53
N LYS A 128 22.44 35.14 3.25
CA LYS A 128 21.57 34.66 2.19
C LYS A 128 22.31 34.57 0.85
N LEU A 129 22.02 33.50 0.12
CA LEU A 129 22.38 33.30 -1.28
C LEU A 129 21.07 33.26 -2.08
N THR A 130 20.91 34.14 -3.06
CA THR A 130 19.72 34.11 -3.92
C THR A 130 19.87 33.05 -5.01
N ASP A 131 18.78 32.74 -5.69
CA ASP A 131 18.81 31.84 -6.84
C ASP A 131 19.73 32.40 -7.93
N GLY A 132 20.55 31.52 -8.51
CA GLY A 132 21.56 31.88 -9.50
C GLY A 132 22.70 32.76 -8.97
N ALA A 133 22.91 32.82 -7.65
CA ALA A 133 24.02 33.58 -7.03
C ALA A 133 25.37 33.30 -7.70
N PHE A 134 25.64 32.03 -8.04
CA PHE A 134 26.87 31.60 -8.70
C PHE A 134 26.70 31.19 -10.16
N TRP A 135 25.58 31.58 -10.79
CA TRP A 135 25.34 31.24 -12.19
C TRP A 135 26.37 31.91 -13.10
N GLY A 136 26.82 31.18 -14.12
CA GLY A 136 27.91 31.57 -15.02
C GLY A 136 29.28 31.03 -14.61
N LEU A 137 29.43 30.52 -13.38
CA LEU A 137 30.69 29.94 -12.89
C LEU A 137 30.85 28.45 -13.26
N ALA A 138 30.63 28.10 -14.53
CA ALA A 138 30.57 26.71 -15.00
C ALA A 138 31.90 25.93 -14.87
N LYS A 139 33.04 26.62 -14.77
CA LYS A 139 34.38 26.03 -14.58
C LYS A 139 34.86 26.03 -13.12
N MET A 140 34.08 26.59 -12.19
CA MET A 140 34.50 26.70 -10.79
C MET A 140 34.66 25.31 -10.19
N GLN A 141 35.80 25.11 -9.53
CA GLN A 141 36.18 23.86 -8.88
C GLN A 141 36.11 23.94 -7.36
N VAL A 142 36.44 25.11 -6.77
CA VAL A 142 36.52 25.28 -5.31
C VAL A 142 35.75 26.53 -4.89
N LEU A 143 34.78 26.34 -3.98
CA LEU A 143 34.01 27.41 -3.36
C LEU A 143 34.20 27.41 -1.85
N HIS A 144 34.73 28.52 -1.33
CA HIS A 144 34.91 28.75 0.11
C HIS A 144 33.85 29.71 0.65
N LEU A 145 32.98 29.20 1.53
CA LEU A 145 31.90 29.95 2.20
C LEU A 145 31.97 29.79 3.73
N GLU A 146 33.10 29.34 4.27
CA GLU A 146 33.27 29.10 5.71
C GLU A 146 33.16 30.40 6.53
N TYR A 147 32.79 30.30 7.81
CA TYR A 147 32.69 31.47 8.70
C TYR A 147 31.77 32.56 8.12
N ASN A 148 30.54 32.19 7.77
CA ASN A 148 29.47 33.11 7.36
C ASN A 148 28.27 32.91 8.30
N SER A 149 27.08 33.33 7.89
CA SER A 149 25.85 33.26 8.69
C SER A 149 24.72 32.57 7.93
N LEU A 150 25.06 31.60 7.07
CA LEU A 150 24.09 30.83 6.29
C LEU A 150 23.29 29.90 7.21
N THR A 151 21.96 29.95 7.13
CA THR A 151 21.07 29.03 7.86
C THR A 151 20.63 27.82 7.03
N GLU A 152 20.79 27.91 5.71
CA GLU A 152 20.51 26.87 4.74
C GLU A 152 21.30 27.11 3.45
N VAL A 153 21.40 26.07 2.62
CA VAL A 153 21.79 26.18 1.22
C VAL A 153 20.58 25.76 0.39
N ASN A 154 20.00 26.72 -0.33
CA ASN A 154 18.85 26.46 -1.20
C ASN A 154 19.32 25.92 -2.56
N SER A 155 18.45 25.18 -3.23
CA SER A 155 18.74 24.56 -4.53
C SER A 155 19.07 25.59 -5.61
N GLY A 156 18.36 26.72 -5.61
CA GLY A 156 18.59 27.79 -6.56
C GLY A 156 19.96 28.45 -6.46
N SER A 157 20.58 28.51 -5.27
CA SER A 157 21.90 29.13 -5.10
C SER A 157 23.03 28.35 -5.77
N LEU A 158 22.92 27.01 -5.82
CA LEU A 158 23.93 26.12 -6.43
C LEU A 158 23.74 25.95 -7.94
N TYR A 159 22.70 26.56 -8.52
CA TYR A 159 22.39 26.45 -9.94
C TYR A 159 23.56 26.92 -10.82
N GLY A 160 24.00 26.03 -11.72
CA GLY A 160 25.08 26.29 -12.68
C GLY A 160 26.49 25.86 -12.24
N LEU A 161 26.64 25.25 -11.06
CA LEU A 161 27.94 24.80 -10.52
C LEU A 161 28.37 23.40 -11.00
N SER A 162 28.32 23.17 -12.32
CA SER A 162 28.48 21.85 -12.94
C SER A 162 29.88 21.23 -12.83
N SER A 163 30.91 22.03 -12.53
CA SER A 163 32.30 21.57 -12.39
C SER A 163 32.82 21.65 -10.96
N LEU A 164 31.95 21.93 -9.98
CA LEU A 164 32.37 22.09 -8.60
C LEU A 164 32.90 20.77 -8.05
N HIS A 165 34.12 20.79 -7.51
CA HIS A 165 34.80 19.65 -6.90
C HIS A 165 34.81 19.76 -5.37
N GLN A 166 34.94 20.96 -4.82
CA GLN A 166 35.00 21.18 -3.38
C GLN A 166 34.07 22.32 -2.95
N LEU A 167 33.26 22.04 -1.92
CA LEU A 167 32.37 23.00 -1.30
C LEU A 167 32.62 23.07 0.21
N HIS A 168 33.11 24.21 0.66
CA HIS A 168 33.44 24.45 2.07
C HIS A 168 32.39 25.35 2.71
N LEU A 169 31.61 24.80 3.63
CA LEU A 169 30.48 25.47 4.32
C LEU A 169 30.65 25.49 5.85
N SER A 170 31.85 25.19 6.35
CA SER A 170 32.09 25.07 7.78
C SER A 170 31.89 26.38 8.55
N ASN A 171 31.55 26.31 9.84
CA ASN A 171 31.32 27.50 10.67
C ASN A 171 30.23 28.41 10.07
N ASN A 172 29.07 27.84 9.79
CA ASN A 172 27.84 28.56 9.46
C ASN A 172 26.76 28.18 10.49
N SER A 173 25.49 28.46 10.21
CA SER A 173 24.35 28.11 11.05
C SER A 173 23.38 27.18 10.32
N ILE A 174 23.90 26.33 9.43
CA ILE A 174 23.08 25.45 8.58
C ILE A 174 22.40 24.40 9.46
N SER A 175 21.08 24.34 9.42
CA SER A 175 20.28 23.45 10.28
C SER A 175 19.73 22.21 9.57
N ARG A 176 19.68 22.22 8.23
CA ARG A 176 19.17 21.14 7.39
C ARG A 176 19.90 21.05 6.04
N ILE A 177 19.92 19.86 5.47
CA ILE A 177 20.41 19.57 4.10
C ILE A 177 19.18 19.40 3.20
N ASN A 178 19.05 20.24 2.18
CA ASN A 178 17.94 20.15 1.21
C ASN A 178 18.31 19.20 0.05
N PRO A 179 17.43 18.27 -0.37
CA PRO A 179 17.75 17.30 -1.42
C PRO A 179 17.90 17.91 -2.82
N ASP A 180 17.07 18.91 -3.17
CA ASP A 180 16.87 19.32 -4.57
C ASP A 180 18.03 20.11 -5.20
N GLY A 181 19.03 20.53 -4.42
CA GLY A 181 20.12 21.39 -4.89
C GLY A 181 21.33 20.66 -5.47
N TRP A 182 21.48 19.39 -5.13
CA TRP A 182 22.71 18.64 -5.40
C TRP A 182 22.83 18.18 -6.86
N SER A 183 21.71 18.11 -7.57
CA SER A 183 21.65 17.81 -9.01
C SER A 183 22.48 18.77 -9.87
N PHE A 184 22.75 19.99 -9.41
CA PHE A 184 23.54 20.99 -10.13
C PHE A 184 25.05 20.85 -9.96
N CYS A 185 25.52 20.05 -9.00
CA CYS A 185 26.94 19.88 -8.67
C CYS A 185 27.35 18.40 -8.55
N GLN A 186 26.93 17.56 -9.49
CA GLN A 186 27.18 16.10 -9.46
C GLN A 186 28.67 15.69 -9.52
N LYS A 187 29.57 16.59 -9.92
CA LYS A 187 31.03 16.39 -9.89
C LYS A 187 31.67 16.67 -8.53
N LEU A 188 30.87 17.02 -7.52
CA LEU A 188 31.36 17.34 -6.19
C LEU A 188 32.09 16.12 -5.61
N HIS A 189 33.37 16.32 -5.28
CA HIS A 189 34.24 15.31 -4.70
C HIS A 189 34.29 15.43 -3.18
N GLU A 190 34.25 16.66 -2.65
CA GLU A 190 34.38 16.96 -1.23
C GLU A 190 33.35 17.99 -0.77
N LEU A 191 32.60 17.62 0.27
CA LEU A 191 31.61 18.47 0.92
C LEU A 191 31.95 18.59 2.41
N ILE A 192 32.18 19.82 2.87
CA ILE A 192 32.53 20.11 4.26
C ILE A 192 31.43 20.96 4.90
N LEU A 193 30.69 20.36 5.81
CA LEU A 193 29.57 20.95 6.57
C LEU A 193 29.85 20.96 8.08
N SER A 194 31.12 20.82 8.49
CA SER A 194 31.50 20.79 9.90
C SER A 194 31.24 22.11 10.63
N TYR A 195 31.02 22.11 11.95
CA TYR A 195 30.72 23.33 12.71
C TYR A 195 29.48 24.05 12.18
N ASN A 196 28.35 23.34 12.16
CA ASN A 196 27.02 23.86 11.79
C ASN A 196 25.98 23.42 12.85
N ASN A 197 24.69 23.58 12.55
CA ASN A 197 23.58 23.30 13.46
C ASN A 197 22.71 22.12 12.97
N LEU A 198 23.28 21.18 12.20
CA LEU A 198 22.55 20.02 11.69
C LEU A 198 22.12 19.12 12.87
N THR A 199 20.87 18.69 12.87
CA THR A 199 20.31 17.84 13.93
C THR A 199 19.96 16.42 13.46
N ARG A 200 19.76 16.24 12.16
CA ARG A 200 19.33 14.98 11.54
C ARG A 200 19.87 14.85 10.12
N LEU A 201 19.95 13.60 9.64
CA LEU A 201 20.18 13.26 8.23
C LEU A 201 19.00 12.42 7.74
N ASP A 202 18.29 12.93 6.73
CA ASP A 202 17.07 12.35 6.20
C ASP A 202 17.35 11.39 5.04
N GLU A 203 16.40 10.48 4.77
CA GLU A 203 16.49 9.58 3.63
C GLU A 203 16.60 10.38 2.31
N GLY A 204 17.61 10.06 1.51
CA GLY A 204 17.80 10.68 0.19
C GLY A 204 18.30 12.13 0.19
N SER A 205 18.63 12.74 1.34
CA SER A 205 19.06 14.15 1.39
C SER A 205 20.33 14.46 0.59
N LEU A 206 21.10 13.43 0.23
CA LEU A 206 22.38 13.51 -0.49
C LEU A 206 22.44 12.57 -1.72
N SER A 207 21.30 12.07 -2.20
CA SER A 207 21.26 10.98 -3.20
C SER A 207 21.92 11.31 -4.54
N ASP A 208 21.88 12.58 -4.95
CA ASP A 208 22.40 13.03 -6.24
C ASP A 208 23.94 13.20 -6.24
N LEU A 209 24.58 13.14 -5.07
CA LEU A 209 26.02 13.28 -4.91
C LEU A 209 26.77 11.96 -5.11
N GLY A 210 26.42 11.21 -6.17
CA GLY A 210 27.05 9.92 -6.46
C GLY A 210 28.56 9.99 -6.72
N GLY A 211 29.09 11.16 -7.09
CA GLY A 211 30.52 11.43 -7.26
C GLY A 211 31.30 11.76 -5.98
N LEU A 212 30.62 11.90 -4.83
CA LEU A 212 31.24 12.37 -3.60
C LEU A 212 32.19 11.33 -3.00
N HIS A 213 33.38 11.76 -2.59
CA HIS A 213 34.41 10.92 -1.98
C HIS A 213 34.63 11.25 -0.50
N VAL A 214 34.48 12.52 -0.13
CA VAL A 214 34.71 13.01 1.23
C VAL A 214 33.51 13.81 1.71
N LEU A 215 32.93 13.38 2.83
CA LEU A 215 31.84 14.08 3.51
C LEU A 215 32.24 14.33 4.96
N ARG A 216 32.30 15.61 5.34
CA ARG A 216 32.58 16.03 6.72
C ARG A 216 31.39 16.71 7.36
N LEU A 217 30.91 16.14 8.45
CA LEU A 217 29.75 16.57 9.22
C LEU A 217 30.09 16.74 10.71
N SER A 218 31.38 16.74 11.07
CA SER A 218 31.84 16.86 12.45
C SER A 218 31.43 18.17 13.13
N HIS A 219 31.27 18.18 14.45
CA HIS A 219 30.84 19.36 15.22
C HIS A 219 29.48 19.91 14.74
N ASN A 220 28.47 19.06 14.71
CA ASN A 220 27.07 19.43 14.56
C ASN A 220 26.30 18.92 15.79
N SER A 221 24.97 18.88 15.73
CA SER A 221 24.11 18.31 16.78
C SER A 221 23.32 17.10 16.25
N ILE A 222 23.91 16.33 15.33
CA ILE A 222 23.23 15.22 14.66
C ILE A 222 22.96 14.14 15.70
N ASN A 223 21.69 13.90 16.01
CA ASN A 223 21.24 12.87 16.95
C ASN A 223 20.47 11.73 16.26
N HIS A 224 20.10 11.93 15.00
CA HIS A 224 19.34 10.98 14.19
C HIS A 224 19.91 10.84 12.78
N ILE A 225 20.07 9.60 12.30
CA ILE A 225 20.42 9.28 10.92
C ILE A 225 19.39 8.27 10.42
N ALA A 226 18.61 8.67 9.42
CA ALA A 226 17.58 7.82 8.84
C ALA A 226 18.20 6.59 8.13
N GLU A 227 17.41 5.52 8.03
CA GLU A 227 17.76 4.38 7.17
C GLU A 227 17.89 4.87 5.72
N GLY A 228 19.01 4.54 5.06
CA GLY A 228 19.26 5.04 3.71
C GLY A 228 19.57 6.54 3.58
N ALA A 229 19.91 7.25 4.66
CA ALA A 229 20.34 8.66 4.60
C ALA A 229 21.53 8.89 3.64
N PHE A 230 22.41 7.90 3.51
CA PHE A 230 23.57 7.92 2.61
C PHE A 230 23.36 7.14 1.30
N LYS A 231 22.13 6.72 1.00
CA LYS A 231 21.81 6.03 -0.24
C LYS A 231 22.12 6.93 -1.43
N GLY A 232 22.85 6.41 -2.41
CA GLY A 232 23.30 7.16 -3.59
C GLY A 232 24.78 7.55 -3.54
N LEU A 233 25.40 7.64 -2.36
CA LEU A 233 26.82 8.01 -2.18
C LEU A 233 27.80 6.86 -2.49
N LYS A 234 27.69 6.27 -3.67
CA LYS A 234 28.38 5.04 -4.07
C LYS A 234 29.91 5.15 -4.11
N ASN A 235 30.46 6.36 -4.24
CA ASN A 235 31.90 6.59 -4.32
C ASN A 235 32.51 7.11 -3.00
N LEU A 236 31.70 7.25 -1.94
CA LEU A 236 32.16 7.83 -0.69
C LEU A 236 33.26 6.96 -0.07
N ARG A 237 34.38 7.58 0.29
CA ARG A 237 35.54 6.95 0.92
C ARG A 237 35.70 7.37 2.36
N VAL A 238 35.46 8.65 2.66
CA VAL A 238 35.66 9.24 3.98
C VAL A 238 34.36 9.88 4.47
N LEU A 239 33.90 9.42 5.63
CA LEU A 239 32.77 9.99 6.35
C LEU A 239 33.20 10.39 7.77
N GLU A 240 33.13 11.68 8.07
CA GLU A 240 33.45 12.22 9.40
C GLU A 240 32.19 12.73 10.09
N LEU A 241 31.85 12.13 11.24
CA LEU A 241 30.68 12.43 12.06
C LEU A 241 31.08 12.71 13.53
N ASP A 242 32.31 13.18 13.74
CA ASP A 242 32.86 13.40 15.08
C ASP A 242 32.13 14.53 15.82
N HIS A 243 32.09 14.48 17.15
CA HIS A 243 31.49 15.51 18.00
C HIS A 243 30.06 15.88 17.55
N ASN A 244 29.20 14.87 17.51
CA ASN A 244 27.75 14.98 17.30
C ASN A 244 27.02 14.37 18.51
N ASP A 245 25.70 14.27 18.43
CA ASP A 245 24.85 13.67 19.47
C ASP A 245 24.38 12.25 19.10
N ILE A 246 25.15 11.54 18.27
CA ILE A 246 24.77 10.22 17.76
C ILE A 246 24.78 9.20 18.91
N SER A 247 23.66 8.49 19.08
CA SER A 247 23.51 7.41 20.05
C SER A 247 22.71 6.25 19.45
N GLY A 248 21.38 6.37 19.43
CA GLY A 248 20.43 5.32 19.02
C GLY A 248 20.67 4.73 17.62
N THR A 249 21.28 5.50 16.70
CA THR A 249 21.67 5.01 15.38
C THR A 249 22.61 3.81 15.46
N ILE A 250 23.58 3.82 16.38
CA ILE A 250 24.57 2.75 16.55
C ILE A 250 24.07 1.67 17.53
N GLU A 251 23.13 2.03 18.40
CA GLU A 251 22.63 1.13 19.45
C GLU A 251 21.50 0.18 18.98
N ASP A 252 20.75 0.53 17.94
CA ASP A 252 19.56 -0.23 17.51
C ASP A 252 19.24 -0.14 16.01
N THR A 253 19.67 0.92 15.32
CA THR A 253 19.24 1.14 13.94
C THR A 253 19.97 0.19 12.98
N ASN A 254 19.19 -0.48 12.12
CA ASN A 254 19.71 -1.21 10.98
C ASN A 254 19.73 -0.29 9.76
N GLY A 255 20.84 -0.28 9.03
CA GLY A 255 20.87 0.32 7.70
C GLY A 255 21.05 1.83 7.63
N ALA A 256 21.45 2.50 8.72
CA ALA A 256 21.84 3.91 8.65
C ALA A 256 22.98 4.15 7.64
N PHE A 257 23.88 3.18 7.49
CA PHE A 257 25.03 3.22 6.57
C PHE A 257 24.87 2.35 5.32
N THR A 258 23.64 1.90 4.99
CA THR A 258 23.44 1.14 3.74
C THR A 258 23.72 2.01 2.51
N GLY A 259 24.33 1.43 1.50
CA GLY A 259 24.73 2.12 0.27
C GLY A 259 26.15 2.67 0.28
N LEU A 260 26.85 2.59 1.41
CA LEU A 260 28.25 3.01 1.58
C LEU A 260 29.24 1.85 1.35
N GLU A 261 29.03 1.08 0.28
CA GLU A 261 29.80 -0.14 -0.04
C GLU A 261 31.31 0.11 -0.22
N ASN A 262 31.67 1.35 -0.54
CA ASN A 262 33.00 1.79 -0.91
C ASN A 262 33.72 2.59 0.20
N LEU A 263 33.07 2.78 1.36
CA LEU A 263 33.60 3.58 2.44
C LEU A 263 34.83 2.92 3.05
N SER A 264 35.95 3.64 3.12
CA SER A 264 37.19 3.16 3.72
C SER A 264 37.41 3.71 5.13
N LYS A 265 36.91 4.91 5.43
CA LYS A 265 37.08 5.58 6.72
C LYS A 265 35.77 6.13 7.26
N LEU A 266 35.44 5.72 8.48
CA LEU A 266 34.33 6.25 9.29
C LEU A 266 34.84 6.67 10.66
N THR A 267 34.56 7.92 11.04
CA THR A 267 34.87 8.41 12.38
C THR A 267 33.61 8.97 13.05
N LEU A 268 33.38 8.50 14.28
CA LEU A 268 32.26 8.79 15.18
C LEU A 268 32.81 9.20 16.56
N PHE A 269 34.00 9.79 16.60
CA PHE A 269 34.68 10.18 17.83
C PHE A 269 33.86 11.23 18.60
N GLY A 270 33.82 11.15 19.93
CA GLY A 270 33.18 12.20 20.75
C GLY A 270 31.65 12.28 20.60
N ASN A 271 30.98 11.14 20.41
CA ASN A 271 29.52 11.06 20.29
C ASN A 271 28.87 10.57 21.61
N LYS A 272 27.58 10.18 21.58
CA LYS A 272 26.82 9.73 22.75
C LYS A 272 26.53 8.22 22.71
N ILE A 273 27.38 7.44 22.03
CA ILE A 273 27.17 6.00 21.82
C ILE A 273 27.43 5.24 23.13
N LYS A 274 26.41 4.55 23.65
CA LYS A 274 26.53 3.71 24.87
C LYS A 274 26.64 2.23 24.56
N SER A 275 26.19 1.79 23.39
CA SER A 275 26.35 0.41 22.95
C SER A 275 26.42 0.28 21.44
N VAL A 276 27.00 -0.83 20.98
CA VAL A 276 27.11 -1.13 19.54
C VAL A 276 26.31 -2.38 19.23
N ALA A 277 25.28 -2.24 18.38
CA ALA A 277 24.47 -3.36 17.92
C ALA A 277 25.18 -4.18 16.84
N LYS A 278 24.82 -5.47 16.74
CA LYS A 278 25.37 -6.43 15.77
C LYS A 278 25.27 -5.95 14.31
N LYS A 279 24.24 -5.17 13.99
CA LYS A 279 23.92 -4.70 12.64
C LYS A 279 24.14 -3.20 12.42
N ALA A 280 24.70 -2.49 13.41
CA ALA A 280 24.90 -1.04 13.38
C ALA A 280 25.68 -0.58 12.13
N PHE A 281 26.67 -1.36 11.72
CA PHE A 281 27.58 -1.07 10.60
C PHE A 281 27.27 -1.90 9.34
N SER A 282 26.02 -2.35 9.17
CA SER A 282 25.64 -3.06 7.95
C SER A 282 25.76 -2.15 6.72
N GLY A 283 26.39 -2.66 5.65
CA GLY A 283 26.68 -1.90 4.43
C GLY A 283 28.11 -1.33 4.36
N LEU A 284 28.92 -1.51 5.40
CA LEU A 284 30.31 -1.02 5.47
C LEU A 284 31.33 -2.15 5.26
N GLU A 285 31.13 -3.05 4.29
CA GLU A 285 32.01 -4.21 4.13
C GLU A 285 33.46 -3.86 3.75
N ALA A 286 33.69 -2.74 3.06
CA ALA A 286 35.01 -2.26 2.63
C ALA A 286 35.76 -1.41 3.68
N LEU A 287 35.18 -1.21 4.88
CA LEU A 287 35.73 -0.28 5.87
C LEU A 287 37.11 -0.74 6.38
N GLU A 288 38.08 0.18 6.38
CA GLU A 288 39.44 -0.04 6.84
C GLU A 288 39.74 0.68 8.15
N HIS A 289 39.15 1.87 8.35
CA HIS A 289 39.32 2.71 9.54
C HIS A 289 37.98 3.00 10.20
N LEU A 290 37.82 2.56 11.45
CA LEU A 290 36.68 2.89 12.30
C LEU A 290 37.17 3.56 13.58
N ASN A 291 36.66 4.75 13.87
CA ASN A 291 36.96 5.44 15.12
C ASN A 291 35.70 5.67 15.96
N LEU A 292 35.65 4.99 17.10
CA LEU A 292 34.60 5.08 18.14
C LEU A 292 35.16 5.66 19.44
N GLY A 293 36.34 6.29 19.42
CA GLY A 293 36.97 6.88 20.60
C GLY A 293 36.10 7.97 21.24
N ASP A 294 36.31 8.24 22.53
CA ASP A 294 35.57 9.25 23.29
C ASP A 294 34.04 9.05 23.23
N ASN A 295 33.63 7.79 23.29
CA ASN A 295 32.25 7.38 23.51
C ASN A 295 32.20 6.54 24.78
N ALA A 296 31.20 6.76 25.63
CA ALA A 296 31.00 6.00 26.86
C ALA A 296 30.38 4.60 26.58
N ILE A 297 31.04 3.81 25.73
CA ILE A 297 30.59 2.49 25.29
C ILE A 297 30.62 1.52 26.46
N ARG A 298 29.47 0.91 26.73
CA ARG A 298 29.24 -0.03 27.83
C ARG A 298 29.20 -1.48 27.36
N SER A 299 28.67 -1.74 26.17
CA SER A 299 28.52 -3.10 25.62
C SER A 299 28.63 -3.10 24.10
N ILE A 300 29.29 -4.12 23.54
CA ILE A 300 29.38 -4.36 22.10
C ILE A 300 28.85 -5.78 21.84
N GLN A 301 27.79 -5.91 21.05
CA GLN A 301 27.22 -7.22 20.74
C GLN A 301 28.21 -8.07 19.92
N ALA A 302 28.17 -9.39 20.15
CA ALA A 302 28.93 -10.34 19.36
C ALA A 302 28.69 -10.15 17.86
N ASP A 303 29.76 -10.26 17.07
CA ASP A 303 29.78 -10.08 15.62
C ASP A 303 29.43 -8.66 15.12
N ALA A 304 29.39 -7.63 15.97
CA ALA A 304 29.13 -6.25 15.52
C ALA A 304 30.08 -5.76 14.43
N PHE A 305 31.28 -6.34 14.36
CA PHE A 305 32.30 -6.01 13.36
C PHE A 305 32.50 -7.11 12.30
N ALA A 306 31.72 -8.20 12.33
CA ALA A 306 32.00 -9.39 11.51
C ALA A 306 31.94 -9.14 9.99
N LYS A 307 31.16 -8.15 9.55
CA LYS A 307 31.05 -7.77 8.13
C LYS A 307 32.25 -6.97 7.62
N MET A 308 32.99 -6.29 8.49
CA MET A 308 34.11 -5.42 8.14
C MET A 308 35.39 -6.23 7.98
N LYS A 309 35.47 -7.01 6.89
CA LYS A 309 36.61 -7.92 6.64
C LYS A 309 37.92 -7.18 6.33
N SER A 310 37.83 -5.94 5.87
CA SER A 310 38.99 -5.09 5.51
C SER A 310 39.48 -4.21 6.66
N LEU A 311 38.93 -4.35 7.87
CA LEU A 311 39.23 -3.47 8.99
C LEU A 311 40.71 -3.59 9.42
N ARG A 312 41.42 -2.46 9.45
CA ARG A 312 42.84 -2.36 9.83
C ARG A 312 43.08 -1.51 11.07
N GLN A 313 42.15 -0.59 11.37
CA GLN A 313 42.27 0.33 12.49
C GLN A 313 40.90 0.47 13.16
N LEU A 314 40.85 0.19 14.46
CA LEU A 314 39.65 0.29 15.28
C LEU A 314 39.97 1.05 16.57
N HIS A 315 39.64 2.33 16.61
CA HIS A 315 39.84 3.14 17.81
C HIS A 315 38.65 3.00 18.74
N ILE A 316 38.90 2.51 19.96
CA ILE A 316 37.92 2.47 21.06
C ILE A 316 38.63 2.99 22.30
N ASN A 317 38.07 4.01 22.94
CA ASN A 317 38.56 4.51 24.22
C ASN A 317 37.35 4.68 25.16
N SER A 318 37.16 3.74 26.07
CA SER A 318 36.05 3.75 27.04
C SER A 318 36.47 3.07 28.35
N ASP A 319 36.08 3.70 29.45
CA ASP A 319 36.20 3.19 30.82
C ASP A 319 34.88 2.67 31.39
N SER A 320 33.86 2.58 30.53
CA SER A 320 32.47 2.36 30.93
C SER A 320 31.96 0.94 30.65
N PHE A 321 32.85 0.00 30.29
CA PHE A 321 32.46 -1.35 29.85
C PHE A 321 31.80 -2.17 30.96
N LEU A 322 30.77 -2.92 30.58
CA LEU A 322 30.23 -4.05 31.33
C LEU A 322 30.96 -5.31 30.87
N CYS A 323 31.83 -5.81 31.74
CA CYS A 323 32.66 -6.98 31.48
C CYS A 323 31.94 -8.26 31.92
N ASP A 324 30.77 -8.47 31.34
CA ASP A 324 29.96 -9.68 31.48
C ASP A 324 30.23 -10.66 30.33
N CYS A 325 29.49 -11.77 30.28
CA CYS A 325 29.65 -12.77 29.22
C CYS A 325 29.41 -12.23 27.79
N GLN A 326 28.67 -11.12 27.61
CA GLN A 326 28.43 -10.52 26.30
C GLN A 326 29.68 -9.87 25.73
N LEU A 327 30.63 -9.46 26.58
CA LEU A 327 31.90 -8.87 26.16
C LEU A 327 33.02 -9.91 25.98
N LYS A 328 32.83 -11.16 26.44
CA LYS A 328 33.85 -12.23 26.46
C LYS A 328 34.60 -12.42 25.13
N TRP A 329 33.91 -12.26 24.01
CA TRP A 329 34.47 -12.47 22.67
C TRP A 329 35.45 -11.37 22.22
N LEU A 330 35.28 -10.14 22.73
CA LEU A 330 35.93 -8.94 22.17
C LEU A 330 37.46 -8.93 22.38
N PRO A 331 38.02 -9.21 23.57
CA PRO A 331 39.46 -9.15 23.77
C PRO A 331 40.23 -10.11 22.85
N GLN A 332 39.75 -11.35 22.75
CA GLN A 332 40.36 -12.36 21.89
C GLN A 332 40.26 -11.97 20.41
N TRP A 333 39.08 -11.54 19.96
CA TRP A 333 38.88 -11.09 18.59
C TRP A 333 39.78 -9.91 18.20
N LEU A 334 39.98 -8.95 19.10
CA LEU A 334 40.86 -7.80 18.87
C LEU A 334 42.32 -8.23 18.69
N VAL A 335 42.80 -9.20 19.47
CA VAL A 335 44.16 -9.74 19.35
C VAL A 335 44.34 -10.53 18.06
N GLU A 336 43.38 -11.38 17.71
CA GLU A 336 43.39 -12.16 16.46
C GLU A 336 43.37 -11.27 15.20
N LYS A 337 42.82 -10.06 15.31
CA LYS A 337 42.78 -9.06 14.24
C LYS A 337 43.90 -8.02 14.30
N GLU A 338 44.82 -8.12 15.26
CA GLU A 338 45.91 -7.15 15.47
C GLU A 338 45.42 -5.70 15.71
N LEU A 339 44.24 -5.53 16.32
CA LEU A 339 43.60 -4.23 16.55
C LEU A 339 43.78 -3.69 17.98
N GLN A 340 44.35 -4.49 18.89
CA GLN A 340 44.46 -4.18 20.32
C GLN A 340 45.24 -2.88 20.62
N SER A 341 46.18 -2.48 19.76
CA SER A 341 46.99 -1.27 19.94
C SER A 341 46.19 0.04 19.84
N PHE A 342 45.02 0.00 19.21
CA PHE A 342 44.11 1.14 19.04
C PHE A 342 43.01 1.18 20.10
N VAL A 343 42.96 0.21 21.02
CA VAL A 343 41.88 0.02 21.97
C VAL A 343 42.34 0.23 23.40
N VAL A 344 41.75 1.22 24.07
CA VAL A 344 41.84 1.44 25.52
C VAL A 344 40.47 1.15 26.10
N ALA A 345 40.30 -0.04 26.67
CA ALA A 345 39.03 -0.51 27.19
C ALA A 345 39.19 -1.02 28.63
N THR A 346 38.52 -0.37 29.57
CA THR A 346 38.51 -0.77 30.99
C THR A 346 37.10 -1.01 31.50
N CYS A 347 36.97 -1.95 32.43
CA CYS A 347 35.68 -2.32 33.00
C CYS A 347 35.21 -1.30 34.04
N ALA A 348 33.94 -0.89 33.95
CA ALA A 348 33.24 -0.20 35.02
C ALA A 348 32.48 -1.18 35.93
N HIS A 349 31.99 -2.28 35.36
CA HIS A 349 31.23 -3.32 36.06
C HIS A 349 31.67 -4.72 35.56
N PRO A 350 31.61 -5.78 36.37
CA PRO A 350 31.31 -5.79 37.82
C PRO A 350 32.37 -5.09 38.67
N GLU A 351 32.00 -4.71 39.90
CA GLU A 351 32.91 -4.05 40.85
C GLU A 351 34.19 -4.87 41.09
N SER A 352 34.13 -6.20 40.98
CA SER A 352 35.29 -7.11 41.08
C SER A 352 36.31 -6.97 39.93
N LEU A 353 35.88 -6.42 38.78
CA LEU A 353 36.68 -6.20 37.58
C LEU A 353 36.95 -4.72 37.30
N LYS A 354 36.43 -3.81 38.14
CA LYS A 354 36.51 -2.37 37.94
C LYS A 354 37.93 -1.87 37.73
N SER A 355 38.09 -0.97 36.76
CA SER A 355 39.35 -0.36 36.32
C SER A 355 40.37 -1.34 35.73
N LYS A 356 40.05 -2.64 35.60
CA LYS A 356 40.92 -3.59 34.90
C LYS A 356 40.73 -3.43 33.39
N SER A 357 41.84 -3.53 32.66
CA SER A 357 41.82 -3.63 31.20
C SER A 357 41.15 -4.92 30.77
N ILE A 358 40.33 -4.87 29.71
CA ILE A 358 39.64 -6.06 29.18
C ILE A 358 40.62 -7.15 28.72
N PHE A 359 41.86 -6.78 28.38
CA PHE A 359 42.92 -7.71 27.96
C PHE A 359 43.63 -8.39 29.14
N ALA A 360 43.45 -7.88 30.36
CA ALA A 360 44.06 -8.44 31.58
C ALA A 360 43.11 -9.42 32.31
N ILE A 361 41.91 -9.66 31.78
CA ILE A 361 40.86 -10.46 32.41
C ILE A 361 40.84 -11.84 31.79
N LEU A 362 40.76 -12.87 32.63
CA LEU A 362 40.66 -14.26 32.16
C LEU A 362 39.28 -14.50 31.50
N PRO A 363 39.20 -15.29 30.41
CA PRO A 363 37.93 -15.55 29.71
C PRO A 363 36.79 -16.08 30.59
N GLU A 364 37.11 -16.82 31.66
CA GLU A 364 36.11 -17.39 32.58
C GLU A 364 35.56 -16.37 33.58
N SER A 365 36.19 -15.20 33.73
CA SER A 365 35.70 -14.13 34.60
C SER A 365 34.57 -13.30 33.96
N PHE A 366 34.35 -13.45 32.65
CA PHE A 366 33.23 -12.83 31.94
C PHE A 366 31.97 -13.69 32.08
N VAL A 367 31.19 -13.45 33.15
CA VAL A 367 29.97 -14.18 33.49
C VAL A 367 28.71 -13.31 33.35
N CYS A 368 27.54 -13.94 33.20
CA CYS A 368 26.23 -13.26 33.06
C CYS A 368 25.25 -13.62 34.19
N ASP A 369 25.78 -13.94 35.37
CA ASP A 369 24.95 -14.23 36.55
C ASP A 369 24.12 -13.01 36.98
N ASP A 370 24.55 -11.81 36.58
CA ASP A 370 23.93 -10.52 36.81
C ASP A 370 23.68 -9.81 35.46
N PHE A 371 22.52 -9.16 35.29
CA PHE A 371 22.14 -8.39 34.10
C PHE A 371 21.74 -6.95 34.48
N PRO A 372 22.73 -6.12 34.87
CA PRO A 372 22.46 -4.76 35.35
C PRO A 372 21.97 -3.82 34.25
N LYS A 373 22.15 -4.16 32.96
CA LYS A 373 21.52 -3.48 31.83
C LYS A 373 20.08 -4.00 31.62
N PRO A 374 19.07 -3.14 31.32
CA PRO A 374 17.70 -3.60 31.18
C PRO A 374 17.54 -4.59 30.03
N GLN A 375 16.74 -5.63 30.25
CA GLN A 375 16.38 -6.63 29.25
C GLN A 375 14.87 -6.60 28.99
N ILE A 376 14.47 -6.58 27.73
CA ILE A 376 13.05 -6.56 27.36
C ILE A 376 12.47 -7.96 27.49
N ILE A 377 11.38 -8.05 28.23
CA ILE A 377 10.62 -9.28 28.50
C ILE A 377 9.26 -9.29 27.78
N ILE A 378 8.65 -8.12 27.56
CA ILE A 378 7.41 -7.99 26.78
C ILE A 378 7.66 -7.00 25.64
N GLN A 379 7.46 -7.47 24.41
CA GLN A 379 7.60 -6.69 23.18
C GLN A 379 6.26 -6.02 22.82
N PRO A 380 6.27 -4.83 22.20
CA PRO A 380 5.06 -4.24 21.65
C PRO A 380 4.57 -5.02 20.42
N GLU A 381 3.26 -5.15 20.28
CA GLU A 381 2.63 -5.91 19.20
C GLU A 381 2.21 -5.01 18.03
N THR A 382 2.45 -5.49 16.80
CA THR A 382 1.94 -4.84 15.59
C THR A 382 0.42 -4.88 15.60
N THR A 383 -0.23 -3.72 15.41
CA THR A 383 -1.67 -3.54 15.63
C THR A 383 -2.32 -2.82 14.44
N VAL A 384 -3.57 -3.20 14.14
CA VAL A 384 -4.45 -2.48 13.21
C VAL A 384 -5.50 -1.75 14.03
N ALA A 385 -5.59 -0.43 13.88
CA ALA A 385 -6.54 0.41 14.59
C ALA A 385 -7.67 0.87 13.68
N VAL A 386 -8.86 1.03 14.24
CA VAL A 386 -9.97 1.70 13.54
C VAL A 386 -9.87 3.20 13.78
N LEU A 387 -10.04 4.00 12.73
CA LEU A 387 -10.02 5.47 12.80
C LEU A 387 -10.91 5.99 13.93
N GLY A 388 -10.37 6.86 14.77
CA GLY A 388 -11.04 7.49 15.90
C GLY A 388 -11.12 6.64 17.17
N LYS A 389 -10.67 5.38 17.17
CA LYS A 389 -10.58 4.56 18.39
C LYS A 389 -9.29 4.80 19.16
N ASP A 390 -9.30 4.45 20.44
CA ASP A 390 -8.12 4.49 21.30
C ASP A 390 -7.38 3.16 21.23
N ILE A 391 -6.05 3.20 21.23
CA ILE A 391 -5.19 2.02 21.29
C ILE A 391 -4.05 2.23 22.30
N ARG A 392 -3.41 1.13 22.68
CA ARG A 392 -2.22 1.15 23.54
C ARG A 392 -1.14 0.22 23.04
N PHE A 393 0.11 0.64 23.15
CA PHE A 393 1.27 -0.24 23.01
C PHE A 393 1.85 -0.54 24.39
N THR A 394 2.20 -1.79 24.66
CA THR A 394 2.78 -2.22 25.94
C THR A 394 4.18 -2.78 25.72
N CYS A 395 5.09 -2.46 26.64
CA CYS A 395 6.45 -2.97 26.64
C CYS A 395 6.93 -3.12 28.08
N SER A 396 7.65 -4.21 28.38
CA SER A 396 8.16 -4.46 29.73
C SER A 396 9.64 -4.86 29.69
N ALA A 397 10.40 -4.43 30.70
CA ALA A 397 11.78 -4.81 30.90
C ALA A 397 12.08 -5.19 32.35
N ALA A 398 13.11 -6.00 32.54
CA ALA A 398 13.65 -6.36 33.83
C ALA A 398 15.15 -6.00 33.93
N SER A 399 15.61 -5.71 35.14
CA SER A 399 17.03 -5.62 35.47
C SER A 399 17.27 -6.16 36.87
N SER A 400 18.42 -6.79 37.09
CA SER A 400 18.91 -7.18 38.42
C SER A 400 19.55 -6.02 39.19
N SER A 401 19.75 -4.86 38.54
CA SER A 401 20.16 -3.65 39.23
C SER A 401 18.97 -2.89 39.82
N SER A 402 19.13 -2.33 41.01
CA SER A 402 18.21 -1.38 41.63
C SER A 402 18.20 0.01 40.96
N SER A 403 19.00 0.21 39.91
CA SER A 403 19.07 1.47 39.16
C SER A 403 17.73 1.82 38.52
N PRO A 404 17.25 3.07 38.65
CA PRO A 404 15.99 3.47 38.06
C PRO A 404 16.04 3.33 36.53
N MET A 405 14.99 2.73 35.97
CA MET A 405 14.77 2.65 34.53
C MET A 405 13.96 3.85 34.06
N MET A 406 14.41 4.47 32.97
CA MET A 406 13.69 5.52 32.25
C MET A 406 13.12 4.95 30.96
N PHE A 407 11.93 5.41 30.58
CA PHE A 407 11.17 4.91 29.45
C PHE A 407 11.00 6.03 28.43
N ALA A 408 11.20 5.70 27.15
CA ALA A 408 10.89 6.55 26.03
C ALA A 408 10.26 5.71 24.91
N TRP A 409 9.47 6.35 24.05
CA TRP A 409 8.90 5.73 22.87
C TRP A 409 9.35 6.48 21.61
N LYS A 410 9.57 5.74 20.53
CA LYS A 410 9.80 6.29 19.20
C LYS A 410 8.66 5.94 18.26
N LYS A 411 8.39 6.83 17.30
CA LYS A 411 7.59 6.57 16.10
C LYS A 411 8.48 6.84 14.88
N ASP A 412 8.60 5.87 13.99
CA ASP A 412 9.39 5.98 12.75
C ASP A 412 10.83 6.49 12.98
N ASN A 413 11.43 6.01 14.08
CA ASN A 413 12.76 6.38 14.59
C ASN A 413 12.90 7.76 15.25
N GLU A 414 11.83 8.55 15.32
CA GLU A 414 11.81 9.84 16.04
C GLU A 414 11.27 9.68 17.46
N MET A 415 11.87 10.38 18.42
CA MET A 415 11.46 10.33 19.83
C MET A 415 10.13 11.06 20.05
N LEU A 416 9.22 10.43 20.80
CA LEU A 416 7.96 11.03 21.22
C LEU A 416 8.17 11.82 22.51
N HIS A 417 8.20 13.15 22.43
CA HIS A 417 8.48 14.01 23.59
C HIS A 417 7.25 14.33 24.46
N ASN A 418 6.04 14.22 23.93
CA ASN A 418 4.78 14.58 24.61
C ASN A 418 3.72 13.47 24.54
N ALA A 419 4.16 12.21 24.56
CA ALA A 419 3.26 11.06 24.53
C ALA A 419 2.61 10.79 25.90
N GLU A 420 1.35 10.34 25.89
CA GLU A 420 0.68 9.84 27.09
C GLU A 420 1.27 8.46 27.45
N ILE A 421 2.18 8.43 28.42
CA ILE A 421 2.89 7.22 28.84
C ILE A 421 2.58 6.92 30.31
N GLU A 422 2.15 5.70 30.58
CA GLU A 422 1.98 5.16 31.94
C GLU A 422 3.06 4.11 32.23
N ASN A 423 3.70 4.19 33.41
CA ASN A 423 4.75 3.26 33.80
C ASN A 423 4.40 2.58 35.14
N PHE A 424 4.52 1.26 35.19
CA PHE A 424 4.23 0.43 36.35
C PHE A 424 5.49 -0.33 36.77
N ALA A 425 5.88 -0.23 38.04
CA ALA A 425 6.96 -1.03 38.61
C ALA A 425 6.37 -2.28 39.29
N HIS A 426 6.95 -3.45 39.02
CA HIS A 426 6.67 -4.70 39.70
C HIS A 426 7.97 -5.27 40.28
N VAL A 427 8.02 -5.41 41.60
CA VAL A 427 9.19 -5.99 42.28
C VAL A 427 8.93 -7.47 42.51
N ARG A 428 9.71 -8.35 41.86
CA ARG A 428 9.69 -9.78 42.22
C ARG A 428 10.67 -10.00 43.37
N ALA A 429 10.17 -9.86 44.60
CA ALA A 429 10.94 -10.17 45.80
C ALA A 429 11.01 -11.68 46.04
N LYS A 430 11.85 -12.40 45.28
CA LYS A 430 12.38 -13.70 45.71
C LYS A 430 13.84 -13.81 45.27
N ASP A 431 14.73 -13.63 46.24
CA ASP A 431 16.15 -14.04 46.24
C ASP A 431 17.15 -13.20 45.40
N GLY A 432 16.75 -12.00 45.00
CA GLY A 432 17.57 -10.95 44.37
C GLY A 432 16.64 -9.89 43.78
N GLU A 433 16.90 -8.60 43.99
CA GLU A 433 15.98 -7.51 43.60
C GLU A 433 15.93 -7.33 42.07
N VAL A 434 15.26 -8.25 41.37
CA VAL A 434 14.92 -8.05 39.96
C VAL A 434 13.76 -7.06 39.88
N MET A 435 14.07 -5.89 39.35
CA MET A 435 13.12 -4.82 39.10
C MET A 435 12.51 -5.02 37.72
N GLU A 436 11.21 -5.29 37.66
CA GLU A 436 10.43 -5.39 36.41
C GLU A 436 9.61 -4.11 36.25
N TYR A 437 9.61 -3.52 35.06
CA TYR A 437 8.81 -2.34 34.74
C TYR A 437 8.05 -2.55 33.45
N THR A 438 6.83 -2.04 33.42
CA THR A 438 5.97 -2.02 32.22
C THR A 438 5.66 -0.57 31.85
N THR A 439 5.88 -0.21 30.60
CA THR A 439 5.50 1.07 30.01
C THR A 439 4.36 0.87 29.00
N ILE A 440 3.36 1.74 29.07
CA ILE A 440 2.19 1.72 28.18
C ILE A 440 2.11 3.09 27.48
N LEU A 441 2.19 3.08 26.15
CA LEU A 441 1.93 4.25 25.31
C LEU A 441 0.46 4.26 24.92
N HIS A 442 -0.27 5.31 25.29
CA HIS A 442 -1.66 5.52 24.93
C HIS A 442 -1.77 6.43 23.70
N LEU A 443 -2.50 5.98 22.68
CA LEU A 443 -2.86 6.77 21.51
C LEU A 443 -4.37 6.92 21.47
N ARG A 444 -4.87 8.12 21.80
CA ARG A 444 -6.30 8.42 21.79
C ARG A 444 -6.75 8.96 20.45
N HIS A 445 -7.99 8.68 20.07
CA HIS A 445 -8.62 9.16 18.84
C HIS A 445 -7.71 8.98 17.62
N VAL A 446 -7.37 7.73 17.31
CA VAL A 446 -6.35 7.43 16.31
C VAL A 446 -6.69 8.05 14.94
N THR A 447 -5.74 8.77 14.36
CA THR A 447 -5.80 9.31 12.99
C THR A 447 -4.72 8.67 12.12
N PHE A 448 -4.77 8.89 10.80
CA PHE A 448 -3.70 8.43 9.89
C PHE A 448 -2.32 8.98 10.24
N ALA A 449 -2.22 10.14 10.90
CA ALA A 449 -0.93 10.69 11.34
C ALA A 449 -0.23 9.79 12.38
N HIS A 450 -0.98 8.94 13.08
CA HIS A 450 -0.42 7.97 14.02
C HIS A 450 0.15 6.72 13.33
N GLU A 451 -0.15 6.44 12.05
CA GLU A 451 0.45 5.30 11.35
C GLU A 451 1.98 5.38 11.37
N GLY A 452 2.62 4.24 11.59
CA GLY A 452 4.08 4.20 11.69
C GLY A 452 4.59 3.00 12.48
N ARG A 453 5.90 2.98 12.72
CA ARG A 453 6.60 1.95 13.48
C ARG A 453 6.96 2.47 14.86
N TYR A 454 6.34 1.89 15.89
CA TYR A 454 6.55 2.25 17.29
C TYR A 454 7.58 1.35 17.95
N GLN A 455 8.39 1.91 18.84
CA GLN A 455 9.44 1.19 19.56
C GLN A 455 9.61 1.78 20.96
N CYS A 456 9.66 0.93 21.99
CA CYS A 456 9.99 1.37 23.34
C CYS A 456 11.51 1.31 23.55
N ILE A 457 12.00 2.24 24.37
CA ILE A 457 13.40 2.37 24.75
C ILE A 457 13.44 2.45 26.25
N ILE A 458 14.25 1.58 26.85
CA ILE A 458 14.38 1.49 28.30
C ILE A 458 15.85 1.66 28.66
N THR A 459 16.13 2.68 29.46
CA THR A 459 17.49 3.09 29.79
C THR A 459 17.69 3.12 31.29
N ASN A 460 18.78 2.55 31.77
CA ASN A 460 19.31 2.86 33.11
C ASN A 460 20.78 3.32 32.98
N HIS A 461 21.48 3.48 34.10
CA HIS A 461 22.87 3.94 34.05
C HIS A 461 23.83 2.93 33.40
N PHE A 462 23.45 1.66 33.26
CA PHE A 462 24.24 0.60 32.61
C PHE A 462 24.00 0.54 31.09
N GLY A 463 22.94 1.17 30.57
CA GLY A 463 22.74 1.32 29.14
C GLY A 463 21.27 1.34 28.74
N SER A 464 21.06 1.38 27.43
CA SER A 464 19.74 1.36 26.79
C SER A 464 19.46 0.02 26.13
N THR A 465 18.20 -0.41 26.17
CA THR A 465 17.67 -1.54 25.40
C THR A 465 16.47 -1.08 24.57
N TYR A 466 16.24 -1.75 23.45
CA TYR A 466 15.30 -1.33 22.42
C TYR A 466 14.40 -2.50 22.04
N SER A 467 13.09 -2.27 21.93
CA SER A 467 12.17 -3.32 21.50
C SER A 467 12.23 -3.57 20.01
N ASN A 468 11.55 -4.61 19.57
CA ASN A 468 11.11 -4.72 18.20
C ASN A 468 10.24 -3.53 17.82
N LYS A 469 10.23 -3.19 16.53
CA LYS A 469 9.38 -2.13 15.96
C LYS A 469 7.99 -2.71 15.67
N ALA A 470 6.98 -2.24 16.40
CA ALA A 470 5.58 -2.60 16.20
C ALA A 470 4.94 -1.66 15.17
N ARG A 471 4.36 -2.19 14.10
CA ARG A 471 3.68 -1.36 13.09
C ARG A 471 2.26 -1.03 13.54
N LEU A 472 1.84 0.22 13.37
CA LEU A 472 0.46 0.66 13.43
C LEU A 472 -0.06 0.92 12.02
N THR A 473 -1.18 0.29 11.67
CA THR A 473 -1.95 0.61 10.46
C THR A 473 -3.34 1.08 10.87
N VAL A 474 -3.86 2.11 10.20
CA VAL A 474 -5.15 2.72 10.50
C VAL A 474 -6.14 2.42 9.39
N ASN A 475 -7.23 1.77 9.77
CA ASN A 475 -8.29 1.35 8.88
C ASN A 475 -9.56 2.17 9.17
N VAL A 476 -10.37 2.34 8.12
CA VAL A 476 -11.66 3.01 8.18
C VAL A 476 -12.74 1.95 8.00
N LEU A 477 -13.66 1.87 8.96
CA LEU A 477 -14.82 0.98 8.90
C LEU A 477 -15.62 1.24 7.62
N PRO A 478 -16.19 0.22 6.95
CA PRO A 478 -16.98 0.45 5.76
C PRO A 478 -18.22 1.31 6.03
N SER A 479 -18.52 2.27 5.15
CA SER A 479 -19.76 3.05 5.13
C SER A 479 -20.43 2.96 3.76
N PHE A 480 -21.75 2.77 3.74
CA PHE A 480 -22.47 2.66 2.47
C PHE A 480 -22.56 4.01 1.75
N ILE A 481 -22.14 4.02 0.48
CA ILE A 481 -22.40 5.09 -0.49
C ILE A 481 -23.78 4.87 -1.11
N LYS A 482 -24.05 3.62 -1.51
CA LYS A 482 -25.34 3.16 -2.04
C LYS A 482 -25.79 1.93 -1.26
N THR A 483 -27.06 1.89 -0.92
CA THR A 483 -27.72 0.73 -0.31
C THR A 483 -28.79 0.20 -1.27
N PRO A 484 -29.05 -1.11 -1.25
CA PRO A 484 -30.15 -1.65 -2.02
C PRO A 484 -31.47 -1.09 -1.53
N ARG A 485 -32.42 -0.98 -2.45
CA ARG A 485 -33.79 -0.52 -2.18
C ARG A 485 -34.77 -1.58 -2.64
N ASP A 486 -35.95 -1.59 -2.02
CA ASP A 486 -37.01 -2.52 -2.39
C ASP A 486 -37.41 -2.33 -3.86
N VAL A 487 -37.51 -3.43 -4.61
CA VAL A 487 -37.84 -3.45 -6.04
C VAL A 487 -39.07 -4.32 -6.26
N THR A 488 -40.07 -3.78 -6.93
CA THR A 488 -41.22 -4.57 -7.44
C THR A 488 -41.19 -4.58 -8.95
N ILE A 489 -41.08 -5.77 -9.57
CA ILE A 489 -40.84 -5.91 -11.01
C ILE A 489 -41.64 -7.06 -11.61
N ARG A 490 -41.91 -7.01 -12.92
CA ARG A 490 -42.63 -8.07 -13.64
C ARG A 490 -41.68 -9.19 -14.08
N THR A 491 -42.21 -10.40 -14.23
CA THR A 491 -41.47 -11.54 -14.80
C THR A 491 -40.90 -11.22 -16.18
N GLY A 492 -39.70 -11.72 -16.48
CA GLY A 492 -38.99 -11.50 -17.74
C GLY A 492 -38.26 -10.16 -17.86
N ALA A 493 -38.45 -9.23 -16.92
CA ALA A 493 -37.72 -7.96 -16.87
C ALA A 493 -36.33 -8.12 -16.21
N ILE A 494 -35.58 -7.02 -16.10
CA ILE A 494 -34.25 -6.97 -15.47
C ILE A 494 -34.36 -6.24 -14.13
N ALA A 495 -34.06 -6.92 -13.02
CA ALA A 495 -33.96 -6.30 -11.70
C ALA A 495 -32.53 -5.78 -11.46
N GLN A 496 -32.43 -4.58 -10.88
CA GLN A 496 -31.18 -3.93 -10.53
C GLN A 496 -31.14 -3.66 -9.02
N LEU A 497 -30.10 -4.15 -8.35
CA LEU A 497 -29.81 -3.88 -6.94
C LEU A 497 -28.43 -3.22 -6.84
N GLU A 498 -28.37 -2.03 -6.25
CA GLU A 498 -27.11 -1.30 -6.07
C GLU A 498 -26.57 -1.50 -4.66
N CYS A 499 -25.26 -1.71 -4.53
CA CYS A 499 -24.62 -1.66 -3.23
C CYS A 499 -23.14 -1.29 -3.34
N ALA A 500 -22.82 -0.08 -2.93
CA ALA A 500 -21.47 0.47 -2.94
C ALA A 500 -21.11 0.96 -1.55
N ALA A 501 -19.88 0.71 -1.11
CA ALA A 501 -19.38 1.17 0.17
C ALA A 501 -17.96 1.73 0.03
N GLU A 502 -17.66 2.75 0.83
CA GLU A 502 -16.31 3.28 1.00
C GLU A 502 -15.71 2.75 2.30
N GLY A 503 -14.38 2.80 2.42
CA GLY A 503 -13.64 2.34 3.59
C GLY A 503 -12.17 2.16 3.24
N HIS A 504 -11.33 1.95 4.25
CA HIS A 504 -9.90 1.71 4.08
C HIS A 504 -9.46 0.50 4.93
N PRO A 505 -8.92 -0.58 4.34
CA PRO A 505 -8.85 -0.85 2.91
C PRO A 505 -10.24 -0.87 2.24
N THR A 506 -10.29 -0.75 0.91
CA THR A 506 -11.54 -0.78 0.14
C THR A 506 -12.39 -2.00 0.53
N PRO A 507 -13.67 -1.82 0.90
CA PRO A 507 -14.50 -2.91 1.35
C PRO A 507 -14.86 -3.85 0.21
N GLN A 508 -14.91 -5.15 0.51
CA GLN A 508 -15.45 -6.17 -0.38
C GLN A 508 -16.96 -6.25 -0.19
N ILE A 509 -17.69 -6.26 -1.31
CA ILE A 509 -19.15 -6.39 -1.34
C ILE A 509 -19.55 -7.85 -1.51
N ALA A 510 -20.45 -8.35 -0.65
CA ALA A 510 -21.02 -9.68 -0.72
C ALA A 510 -22.55 -9.64 -0.62
N TRP A 511 -23.24 -10.39 -1.47
CA TRP A 511 -24.70 -10.49 -1.47
C TRP A 511 -25.18 -11.82 -0.89
N GLN A 512 -26.32 -11.78 -0.21
CA GLN A 512 -27.08 -12.95 0.26
C GLN A 512 -28.56 -12.81 -0.13
N LYS A 513 -29.23 -13.94 -0.36
CA LYS A 513 -30.69 -14.00 -0.56
C LYS A 513 -31.31 -14.81 0.58
N ASP A 514 -32.30 -14.25 1.26
CA ASP A 514 -33.03 -14.86 2.37
C ASP A 514 -32.09 -15.43 3.47
N GLY A 515 -30.97 -14.74 3.72
CA GLY A 515 -29.94 -15.15 4.68
C GLY A 515 -29.02 -16.28 4.22
N GLY A 516 -29.13 -16.73 2.96
CA GLY A 516 -28.30 -17.76 2.35
C GLY A 516 -27.52 -17.27 1.13
N THR A 517 -26.74 -18.19 0.54
CA THR A 517 -25.94 -17.96 -0.68
C THR A 517 -26.51 -18.67 -1.91
N ASP A 518 -27.68 -19.29 -1.79
CA ASP A 518 -28.37 -19.87 -2.95
C ASP A 518 -29.21 -18.81 -3.65
N PHE A 519 -28.87 -18.55 -4.91
CA PHE A 519 -29.60 -17.67 -5.78
C PHE A 519 -30.13 -18.49 -6.96
N PRO A 520 -31.46 -18.67 -7.12
CA PRO A 520 -32.04 -19.36 -8.27
C PRO A 520 -31.54 -18.77 -9.60
N ALA A 521 -31.54 -17.45 -9.73
CA ALA A 521 -30.95 -16.74 -10.87
C ALA A 521 -29.46 -17.02 -11.13
N ALA A 522 -28.64 -17.31 -10.10
CA ALA A 522 -27.23 -17.67 -10.31
C ALA A 522 -27.09 -19.07 -10.92
N ARG A 523 -27.90 -20.04 -10.47
CA ARG A 523 -27.92 -21.40 -11.04
C ARG A 523 -28.28 -21.39 -12.52
N GLU A 524 -29.15 -20.47 -12.90
CA GLU A 524 -29.60 -20.27 -14.28
C GLU A 524 -28.76 -19.26 -15.08
N ARG A 525 -27.65 -18.75 -14.51
CA ARG A 525 -26.75 -17.76 -15.13
C ARG A 525 -27.43 -16.45 -15.55
N ARG A 526 -28.52 -16.09 -14.86
CA ARG A 526 -29.27 -14.83 -15.04
C ARG A 526 -28.72 -13.68 -14.19
N MET A 527 -27.78 -13.97 -13.29
CA MET A 527 -27.13 -12.98 -12.44
C MET A 527 -25.82 -12.45 -13.03
N HIS A 528 -25.67 -11.13 -13.04
CA HIS A 528 -24.47 -10.45 -13.52
C HIS A 528 -24.04 -9.36 -12.53
N VAL A 529 -22.73 -9.25 -12.30
CA VAL A 529 -22.10 -8.18 -11.52
C VAL A 529 -21.17 -7.43 -12.46
N MET A 530 -21.39 -6.13 -12.62
CA MET A 530 -20.46 -5.28 -13.37
C MET A 530 -19.30 -4.86 -12.46
N PRO A 531 -18.03 -5.15 -12.82
CA PRO A 531 -16.88 -4.89 -11.94
C PRO A 531 -16.68 -3.43 -11.54
N ASP A 532 -17.15 -2.48 -12.36
CA ASP A 532 -16.82 -1.05 -12.21
C ASP A 532 -17.94 -0.23 -11.52
N ASP A 533 -19.15 -0.78 -11.37
CA ASP A 533 -20.33 0.01 -10.95
C ASP A 533 -20.98 -0.43 -9.63
N ASP A 534 -20.48 -1.50 -8.97
CA ASP A 534 -21.06 -2.02 -7.72
C ASP A 534 -22.58 -2.34 -7.82
N VAL A 535 -23.01 -2.73 -9.03
CA VAL A 535 -24.40 -3.05 -9.36
C VAL A 535 -24.58 -4.53 -9.67
N PHE A 536 -25.60 -5.10 -9.03
CA PHE A 536 -26.06 -6.47 -9.16
C PHE A 536 -27.32 -6.53 -10.05
N PHE A 537 -27.27 -7.29 -11.14
CA PHE A 537 -28.40 -7.46 -12.05
C PHE A 537 -28.92 -8.89 -12.04
N ILE A 538 -30.25 -9.04 -12.06
CA ILE A 538 -30.94 -10.30 -12.41
C ILE A 538 -31.68 -10.06 -13.71
N THR A 539 -31.29 -10.76 -14.76
CA THR A 539 -31.98 -10.77 -16.05
C THR A 539 -33.10 -11.82 -16.06
N ASP A 540 -34.10 -11.65 -16.92
CA ASP A 540 -35.22 -12.60 -17.07
C ASP A 540 -35.78 -13.04 -15.70
N VAL A 541 -36.21 -12.06 -14.90
CA VAL A 541 -36.60 -12.29 -13.50
C VAL A 541 -37.77 -13.28 -13.41
N LYS A 542 -37.67 -14.25 -12.50
CA LYS A 542 -38.68 -15.28 -12.25
C LYS A 542 -39.29 -15.15 -10.86
N ILE A 543 -40.46 -15.76 -10.64
CA ILE A 543 -41.17 -15.67 -9.35
C ILE A 543 -40.32 -16.16 -8.16
N GLU A 544 -39.47 -17.17 -8.39
CA GLU A 544 -38.53 -17.75 -7.42
C GLU A 544 -37.39 -16.80 -7.00
N ASP A 545 -37.14 -15.74 -7.77
CA ASP A 545 -36.17 -14.70 -7.40
C ASP A 545 -36.72 -13.76 -6.30
N THR A 546 -38.02 -13.83 -5.99
CA THR A 546 -38.63 -13.07 -4.88
C THR A 546 -37.94 -13.41 -3.55
N GLY A 547 -37.60 -12.39 -2.76
CA GLY A 547 -36.96 -12.58 -1.46
C GLY A 547 -36.22 -11.34 -0.95
N ILE A 548 -35.61 -11.48 0.22
CA ILE A 548 -34.81 -10.42 0.85
C ILE A 548 -33.35 -10.56 0.39
N TYR A 549 -32.83 -9.52 -0.25
CA TYR A 549 -31.45 -9.41 -0.68
C TYR A 549 -30.66 -8.56 0.32
N SER A 550 -29.60 -9.14 0.87
CA SER A 550 -28.74 -8.53 1.87
C SER A 550 -27.36 -8.26 1.28
N CYS A 551 -26.93 -7.00 1.28
CA CYS A 551 -25.59 -6.59 0.91
C CYS A 551 -24.73 -6.38 2.17
N THR A 552 -23.58 -7.07 2.24
CA THR A 552 -22.55 -6.87 3.26
C THR A 552 -21.33 -6.21 2.65
N ALA A 553 -20.88 -5.09 3.21
CA ALA A 553 -19.60 -4.47 2.88
C ALA A 553 -18.60 -4.74 4.01
N GLN A 554 -17.44 -5.33 3.71
CA GLN A 554 -16.47 -5.76 4.72
C GLN A 554 -15.03 -5.41 4.37
N ASN A 555 -14.28 -4.92 5.36
CA ASN A 555 -12.82 -4.85 5.33
C ASN A 555 -12.24 -5.31 6.68
N SER A 556 -10.93 -5.15 6.89
CA SER A 556 -10.28 -5.54 8.14
C SER A 556 -10.60 -4.65 9.35
N ALA A 557 -11.29 -3.51 9.18
CA ALA A 557 -11.84 -2.74 10.29
C ALA A 557 -13.22 -3.24 10.76
N GLY A 558 -13.94 -4.00 9.92
CA GLY A 558 -15.25 -4.56 10.25
C GLY A 558 -16.18 -4.68 9.04
N SER A 559 -17.48 -4.85 9.31
CA SER A 559 -18.50 -5.06 8.29
C SER A 559 -19.80 -4.29 8.59
N VAL A 560 -20.49 -3.86 7.54
CA VAL A 560 -21.85 -3.27 7.59
C VAL A 560 -22.79 -4.02 6.66
N LEU A 561 -24.09 -4.01 6.98
CA LEU A 561 -25.13 -4.79 6.29
C LEU A 561 -26.32 -3.88 5.92
N ALA A 562 -26.86 -4.04 4.71
CA ALA A 562 -28.10 -3.41 4.24
C ALA A 562 -28.99 -4.43 3.53
N ASN A 563 -30.31 -4.30 3.65
CA ASN A 563 -31.29 -5.24 3.10
C ASN A 563 -32.27 -4.54 2.15
N ALA A 564 -32.78 -5.27 1.17
CA ALA A 564 -33.91 -4.88 0.33
C ALA A 564 -34.77 -6.08 -0.08
N ASN A 565 -36.04 -5.83 -0.36
CA ASN A 565 -36.99 -6.84 -0.80
C ASN A 565 -37.19 -6.78 -2.33
N LEU A 566 -36.98 -7.90 -3.03
CA LEU A 566 -37.34 -8.07 -4.44
C LEU A 566 -38.69 -8.78 -4.52
N THR A 567 -39.70 -8.12 -5.08
CA THR A 567 -41.04 -8.67 -5.29
C THR A 567 -41.31 -8.83 -6.78
N VAL A 568 -41.58 -10.07 -7.22
CA VAL A 568 -41.83 -10.38 -8.63
C VAL A 568 -43.33 -10.57 -8.90
N LEU A 569 -43.83 -9.86 -9.90
CA LEU A 569 -45.22 -9.88 -10.34
C LEU A 569 -45.36 -10.66 -11.65
N GLU A 570 -46.41 -11.46 -11.78
CA GLU A 570 -46.67 -12.35 -12.92
C GLU A 570 -48.10 -12.13 -13.42
N THR A 571 -48.30 -12.11 -14.74
CA THR A 571 -49.64 -12.02 -15.33
C THR A 571 -50.47 -13.28 -15.04
N PRO A 572 -51.80 -13.18 -15.06
CA PRO A 572 -52.64 -14.35 -14.87
C PRO A 572 -52.41 -15.39 -15.96
N SER A 573 -52.36 -16.67 -15.59
CA SER A 573 -52.24 -17.78 -16.53
C SER A 573 -53.17 -18.93 -16.10
N LEU A 574 -53.72 -19.65 -17.08
CA LEU A 574 -54.63 -20.75 -16.81
C LEU A 574 -53.84 -22.04 -16.53
N ILE A 575 -54.14 -22.73 -15.43
CA ILE A 575 -53.41 -23.94 -15.01
C ILE A 575 -53.69 -25.12 -15.97
N HIS A 576 -54.95 -25.28 -16.41
CA HIS A 576 -55.37 -26.32 -17.36
C HIS A 576 -56.23 -25.70 -18.45
N PRO A 577 -56.08 -26.09 -19.73
CA PRO A 577 -56.93 -25.62 -20.81
C PRO A 577 -58.41 -25.74 -20.48
N LEU A 578 -59.20 -24.73 -20.83
CA LEU A 578 -60.64 -24.76 -20.60
C LEU A 578 -61.28 -25.64 -21.69
N GLU A 579 -61.75 -26.83 -21.31
CA GLU A 579 -62.20 -27.86 -22.27
C GLU A 579 -63.61 -27.59 -22.83
N ASP A 580 -63.83 -27.96 -24.09
CA ASP A 580 -65.15 -27.95 -24.72
C ASP A 580 -66.03 -29.08 -24.19
N HIS A 581 -67.33 -28.83 -24.05
CA HIS A 581 -68.27 -29.79 -23.46
C HIS A 581 -69.45 -30.06 -24.39
N VAL A 582 -69.84 -31.33 -24.51
CA VAL A 582 -71.05 -31.75 -25.23
C VAL A 582 -72.02 -32.37 -24.23
N VAL A 583 -73.20 -31.77 -24.06
CA VAL A 583 -74.11 -32.05 -22.94
C VAL A 583 -75.52 -32.22 -23.47
N SER A 584 -76.30 -33.19 -22.97
CA SER A 584 -77.69 -33.36 -23.44
C SER A 584 -78.63 -32.36 -22.76
N VAL A 585 -79.73 -31.98 -23.43
CA VAL A 585 -80.77 -31.14 -22.81
C VAL A 585 -81.23 -31.75 -21.50
N GLY A 586 -81.23 -30.94 -20.43
CA GLY A 586 -81.62 -31.36 -19.07
C GLY A 586 -80.47 -31.82 -18.16
N GLU A 587 -79.28 -32.05 -18.70
CA GLU A 587 -78.08 -32.43 -17.91
C GLU A 587 -77.41 -31.20 -17.27
N THR A 588 -76.30 -31.41 -16.54
CA THR A 588 -75.52 -30.35 -15.90
C THR A 588 -74.12 -30.31 -16.49
N VAL A 589 -73.62 -29.10 -16.78
CA VAL A 589 -72.24 -28.87 -17.24
C VAL A 589 -71.44 -28.09 -16.20
N ALA A 590 -70.16 -28.39 -16.05
CA ALA A 590 -69.27 -27.72 -15.12
C ALA A 590 -67.98 -27.28 -15.82
N LEU A 591 -67.75 -25.97 -15.93
CA LEU A 591 -66.62 -25.35 -16.59
C LEU A 591 -65.60 -24.88 -15.53
N GLN A 592 -64.40 -25.46 -15.53
CA GLN A 592 -63.37 -25.17 -14.52
C GLN A 592 -62.29 -24.22 -15.07
N CYS A 593 -62.22 -23.02 -14.50
CA CYS A 593 -61.18 -22.03 -14.75
C CYS A 593 -60.32 -21.81 -13.51
N LYS A 594 -59.24 -22.59 -13.37
CA LYS A 594 -58.23 -22.40 -12.31
C LYS A 594 -57.05 -21.62 -12.87
N ALA A 595 -56.72 -20.48 -12.26
CA ALA A 595 -55.68 -19.58 -12.73
C ALA A 595 -54.61 -19.30 -11.67
N THR A 596 -53.37 -19.16 -12.13
CA THR A 596 -52.18 -18.70 -11.39
C THR A 596 -51.86 -17.24 -11.73
N GLY A 597 -50.97 -16.62 -10.97
CA GLY A 597 -50.51 -15.24 -11.19
C GLY A 597 -50.10 -14.58 -9.86
N SER A 598 -49.23 -13.56 -9.94
CA SER A 598 -48.74 -12.79 -8.80
C SER A 598 -48.99 -11.29 -9.02
N PRO A 599 -49.92 -10.66 -8.28
CA PRO A 599 -50.83 -11.23 -7.27
C PRO A 599 -51.88 -12.17 -7.87
N SER A 600 -52.51 -13.00 -7.04
CA SER A 600 -53.53 -13.96 -7.48
C SER A 600 -54.68 -13.28 -8.25
N PRO A 601 -55.10 -13.81 -9.41
CA PRO A 601 -56.05 -13.13 -10.29
C PRO A 601 -57.50 -13.24 -9.82
N ARG A 602 -58.28 -12.21 -10.14
CA ARG A 602 -59.74 -12.20 -10.08
C ARG A 602 -60.33 -12.84 -11.33
N ILE A 603 -61.27 -13.76 -11.17
CA ILE A 603 -61.92 -14.50 -12.27
C ILE A 603 -63.35 -14.00 -12.52
N THR A 604 -63.65 -13.75 -13.80
CA THR A 604 -64.96 -13.31 -14.31
C THR A 604 -65.38 -14.19 -15.49
N TRP A 605 -66.63 -14.64 -15.54
CA TRP A 605 -67.16 -15.45 -16.65
C TRP A 605 -68.00 -14.62 -17.61
N LEU A 606 -67.81 -14.86 -18.91
CA LEU A 606 -68.57 -14.27 -20.01
C LEU A 606 -69.19 -15.38 -20.87
N LYS A 607 -70.30 -15.09 -21.54
CA LYS A 607 -70.93 -15.95 -22.56
C LYS A 607 -71.04 -15.17 -23.86
N GLY A 608 -70.44 -15.69 -24.93
CA GLY A 608 -70.05 -14.88 -26.08
C GLY A 608 -69.04 -13.83 -25.63
N ASP A 609 -69.36 -12.56 -25.89
CA ASP A 609 -68.55 -11.39 -25.52
C ASP A 609 -69.18 -10.55 -24.38
N GLN A 610 -70.26 -11.03 -23.76
CA GLN A 610 -70.97 -10.33 -22.69
C GLN A 610 -70.77 -11.02 -21.34
N PRO A 611 -70.72 -10.27 -20.22
CA PRO A 611 -70.71 -10.87 -18.88
C PRO A 611 -71.84 -11.89 -18.75
N LEU A 612 -71.52 -13.07 -18.21
CA LEU A 612 -72.47 -14.16 -18.11
C LEU A 612 -73.68 -13.71 -17.26
N ILE A 613 -74.86 -13.68 -17.88
CA ILE A 613 -76.10 -13.37 -17.19
C ILE A 613 -76.47 -14.58 -16.32
N VAL A 614 -76.25 -14.44 -15.02
CA VAL A 614 -76.48 -15.50 -14.03
C VAL A 614 -77.98 -15.69 -13.83
N THR A 615 -78.46 -16.92 -13.98
CA THR A 615 -79.82 -17.35 -13.62
C THR A 615 -79.76 -18.30 -12.42
N GLU A 616 -80.92 -18.72 -11.88
CA GLU A 616 -80.97 -19.71 -10.79
C GLU A 616 -80.32 -21.07 -11.15
N ARG A 617 -80.10 -21.34 -12.44
CA ARG A 617 -79.43 -22.55 -12.95
C ARG A 617 -77.90 -22.46 -12.92
N HIS A 618 -77.34 -21.27 -12.74
CA HIS A 618 -75.88 -21.02 -12.74
C HIS A 618 -75.36 -20.93 -11.31
N HIS A 619 -74.32 -21.71 -10.99
CA HIS A 619 -73.67 -21.71 -9.68
C HIS A 619 -72.17 -21.54 -9.81
N PHE A 620 -71.56 -20.71 -8.96
CA PHE A 620 -70.11 -20.48 -8.93
C PHE A 620 -69.51 -20.95 -7.61
N THR A 621 -68.28 -21.48 -7.65
CA THR A 621 -67.49 -21.74 -6.44
C THR A 621 -66.81 -20.47 -5.92
N SER A 622 -66.21 -20.56 -4.71
CA SER A 622 -65.37 -19.49 -4.17
C SER A 622 -64.28 -19.08 -5.17
N GLY A 623 -64.07 -17.76 -5.32
CA GLY A 623 -63.13 -17.20 -6.30
C GLY A 623 -63.55 -17.36 -7.77
N ASN A 624 -64.80 -17.76 -8.04
CA ASN A 624 -65.36 -17.97 -9.39
C ASN A 624 -64.60 -18.98 -10.26
N GLN A 625 -63.82 -19.89 -9.66
CA GLN A 625 -62.98 -20.83 -10.42
C GLN A 625 -63.76 -21.97 -11.11
N LEU A 626 -65.00 -22.23 -10.72
CA LEU A 626 -65.85 -23.25 -11.34
C LEU A 626 -67.24 -22.68 -11.57
N LEU A 627 -67.71 -22.75 -12.82
CA LEU A 627 -69.07 -22.41 -13.22
C LEU A 627 -69.84 -23.70 -13.47
N ILE A 628 -70.96 -23.90 -12.78
CA ILE A 628 -71.85 -25.05 -12.96
C ILE A 628 -73.18 -24.54 -13.52
N VAL A 629 -73.59 -25.06 -14.68
CA VAL A 629 -74.89 -24.76 -15.29
C VAL A 629 -75.75 -26.02 -15.22
N ARG A 630 -76.82 -25.99 -14.42
CA ARG A 630 -77.75 -27.10 -14.22
C ARG A 630 -78.92 -27.04 -15.20
N ASN A 631 -79.51 -28.20 -15.48
CA ASN A 631 -80.69 -28.34 -16.34
C ASN A 631 -80.52 -27.55 -17.65
N VAL A 632 -79.48 -27.92 -18.40
CA VAL A 632 -78.99 -27.22 -19.59
C VAL A 632 -80.08 -27.16 -20.66
N VAL A 633 -80.38 -25.97 -21.16
CA VAL A 633 -81.34 -25.70 -22.26
C VAL A 633 -80.61 -25.27 -23.52
N LEU A 634 -81.24 -25.38 -24.69
CA LEU A 634 -80.60 -25.07 -25.98
C LEU A 634 -79.95 -23.68 -26.04
N GLU A 635 -80.51 -22.69 -25.35
CA GLU A 635 -79.95 -21.32 -25.25
C GLU A 635 -78.62 -21.26 -24.50
N ASP A 636 -78.29 -22.25 -23.65
CA ASP A 636 -77.02 -22.35 -22.92
C ASP A 636 -75.84 -22.72 -23.82
N ALA A 637 -76.10 -23.19 -25.04
CA ALA A 637 -75.06 -23.48 -26.01
C ALA A 637 -74.28 -22.22 -26.39
N GLY A 638 -73.01 -22.39 -26.70
CA GLY A 638 -72.14 -21.31 -27.17
C GLY A 638 -70.82 -21.22 -26.43
N LYS A 639 -70.10 -20.14 -26.70
CA LYS A 639 -68.76 -19.88 -26.18
C LYS A 639 -68.83 -19.29 -24.78
N TYR A 640 -68.24 -19.94 -23.79
CA TYR A 640 -67.98 -19.41 -22.47
C TYR A 640 -66.54 -18.95 -22.40
N THR A 641 -66.32 -17.73 -21.90
CA THR A 641 -64.99 -17.14 -21.73
C THR A 641 -64.72 -16.92 -20.25
N CYS A 642 -63.63 -17.49 -19.74
CA CYS A 642 -63.10 -17.13 -18.44
C CYS A 642 -62.07 -16.01 -18.59
N GLU A 643 -62.29 -14.88 -17.94
CA GLU A 643 -61.39 -13.74 -17.88
C GLU A 643 -60.71 -13.67 -16.51
N MET A 644 -59.38 -13.74 -16.51
CA MET A 644 -58.53 -13.78 -15.32
C MET A 644 -57.72 -12.48 -15.26
N SER A 645 -57.87 -11.67 -14.22
CA SER A 645 -57.28 -10.33 -14.15
C SER A 645 -56.52 -10.08 -12.85
N ASN A 646 -55.32 -9.49 -12.95
CA ASN A 646 -54.61 -8.91 -11.81
C ASN A 646 -54.02 -7.55 -12.19
N ILE A 647 -53.25 -6.92 -11.30
CA ILE A 647 -52.63 -5.59 -11.53
C ILE A 647 -51.62 -5.57 -12.70
N VAL A 648 -51.15 -6.73 -13.13
CA VAL A 648 -50.13 -6.86 -14.19
C VAL A 648 -50.79 -6.96 -15.56
N GLY A 649 -51.90 -7.69 -15.66
CA GLY A 649 -52.62 -7.91 -16.92
C GLY A 649 -53.90 -8.72 -16.78
N THR A 650 -54.55 -8.99 -17.90
CA THR A 650 -55.77 -9.79 -18.00
C THR A 650 -55.61 -10.81 -19.12
N GLU A 651 -55.94 -12.07 -18.82
CA GLU A 651 -55.88 -13.18 -19.76
C GLU A 651 -57.26 -13.81 -19.92
N ARG A 652 -57.53 -14.43 -21.08
CA ARG A 652 -58.83 -15.05 -21.38
C ARG A 652 -58.68 -16.46 -21.91
N ALA A 653 -59.56 -17.35 -21.45
CA ALA A 653 -59.67 -18.71 -21.92
C ALA A 653 -61.10 -19.01 -22.36
N HIS A 654 -61.27 -19.95 -23.29
CA HIS A 654 -62.57 -20.20 -23.92
C HIS A 654 -62.93 -21.68 -23.89
N SER A 655 -64.22 -21.97 -23.74
CA SER A 655 -64.81 -23.30 -23.92
C SER A 655 -66.12 -23.20 -24.66
N HIS A 656 -66.35 -24.11 -25.59
CA HIS A 656 -67.59 -24.23 -26.33
C HIS A 656 -68.47 -25.32 -25.72
N VAL A 657 -69.69 -24.94 -25.34
CA VAL A 657 -70.71 -25.88 -24.87
C VAL A 657 -71.67 -26.17 -26.00
N SER A 658 -71.71 -27.42 -26.47
CA SER A 658 -72.65 -27.92 -27.48
C SER A 658 -73.75 -28.74 -26.81
N ILE A 659 -74.98 -28.64 -27.28
CA ILE A 659 -76.14 -29.30 -26.66
C ILE A 659 -76.78 -30.29 -27.61
N LEU A 660 -76.91 -31.56 -27.18
CA LEU A 660 -77.53 -32.63 -27.97
C LEU A 660 -79.00 -32.82 -27.58
N GLN A 661 -79.87 -32.97 -28.59
CA GLN A 661 -81.29 -33.31 -28.43
C GLN A 661 -81.52 -34.75 -28.88
N SER A 662 -82.11 -35.58 -28.01
CA SER A 662 -82.37 -37.00 -28.28
C SER A 662 -83.64 -37.20 -29.12
N LEU A 663 -83.50 -37.84 -30.29
CA LEU A 663 -84.58 -38.48 -31.06
C LEU A 663 -84.47 -40.00 -30.82
N GLY A 664 -85.42 -40.56 -30.07
CA GLY A 664 -85.35 -41.94 -29.60
C GLY A 664 -85.80 -43.00 -30.61
N CYS A 665 -85.03 -44.08 -30.73
CA CYS A 665 -85.57 -45.42 -30.98
C CYS A 665 -84.78 -46.46 -30.13
N ARG A 666 -85.52 -47.39 -29.52
CA ARG A 666 -85.09 -48.26 -28.42
C ARG A 666 -85.14 -49.72 -28.83
N LYS A 667 -84.08 -50.47 -28.48
CA LYS A 667 -84.02 -51.90 -28.06
C LYS A 667 -82.66 -52.49 -28.46
N ASP A 668 -82.03 -53.41 -27.74
CA ASP A 668 -82.24 -53.95 -26.40
C ASP A 668 -80.90 -54.59 -25.98
N ARG A 669 -80.81 -54.87 -24.69
CA ARG A 669 -79.69 -55.42 -23.92
C ARG A 669 -79.10 -56.73 -24.47
N THR A 670 -77.81 -56.97 -24.21
CA THR A 670 -77.35 -58.17 -23.47
C THR A 670 -75.97 -57.97 -22.84
N MET A 671 -75.90 -58.28 -21.54
CA MET A 671 -74.70 -58.40 -20.69
C MET A 671 -73.97 -59.74 -20.91
N VAL A 672 -72.77 -59.86 -20.31
CA VAL A 672 -72.10 -61.01 -19.63
C VAL A 672 -70.60 -60.94 -19.98
N GLY A 673 -69.58 -60.89 -19.11
CA GLY A 673 -69.40 -61.29 -17.72
C GLY A 673 -68.54 -62.56 -17.65
N ILE A 674 -67.36 -62.53 -16.99
CA ILE A 674 -66.80 -63.54 -16.04
C ILE A 674 -65.31 -63.26 -15.72
N ILE A 675 -64.99 -63.35 -14.42
CA ILE A 675 -63.67 -63.29 -13.76
C ILE A 675 -63.36 -64.68 -13.19
N THR A 676 -62.10 -65.13 -13.24
CA THR A 676 -61.63 -66.28 -12.43
C THR A 676 -60.18 -66.11 -11.97
N ILE A 677 -59.94 -66.34 -10.67
CA ILE A 677 -58.65 -66.27 -9.94
C ILE A 677 -58.23 -67.70 -9.53
N ALA A 678 -56.93 -67.99 -9.48
CA ALA A 678 -56.39 -69.12 -8.70
C ALA A 678 -55.03 -68.77 -8.04
N VAL A 679 -54.87 -69.19 -6.78
CA VAL A 679 -53.73 -68.99 -5.85
C VAL A 679 -53.15 -70.38 -5.49
N VAL A 680 -51.88 -70.46 -5.04
CA VAL A 680 -51.32 -71.34 -3.94
C VAL A 680 -49.77 -71.24 -4.00
N CYS A 681 -49.09 -70.60 -3.01
CA CYS A 681 -48.34 -71.13 -1.84
C CYS A 681 -47.15 -72.07 -2.20
N SER A 682 -45.96 -72.13 -1.58
CA SER A 682 -45.38 -71.63 -0.31
C SER A 682 -43.84 -71.85 -0.32
N ILE A 683 -43.10 -71.02 0.43
CA ILE A 683 -41.84 -71.20 1.20
C ILE A 683 -40.75 -72.17 0.66
N VAL A 684 -39.54 -71.63 0.43
CA VAL A 684 -38.23 -71.97 1.06
C VAL A 684 -37.09 -71.60 0.10
N LEU A 685 -36.09 -70.93 0.67
CA LEU A 685 -34.73 -70.69 0.15
C LEU A 685 -34.36 -71.37 -1.17
N THR A 686 -34.31 -70.58 -2.24
CA THR A 686 -33.19 -70.32 -3.16
C THR A 686 -33.75 -69.79 -4.48
N SER A 687 -33.18 -68.69 -4.98
CA SER A 687 -33.21 -68.23 -6.38
C SER A 687 -34.57 -68.04 -7.09
N LEU A 688 -34.88 -66.77 -7.41
CA LEU A 688 -35.82 -66.25 -8.44
C LEU A 688 -36.76 -67.25 -9.16
N VAL A 689 -38.08 -67.04 -9.05
CA VAL A 689 -39.08 -67.56 -10.02
C VAL A 689 -40.16 -66.51 -10.32
N TRP A 690 -40.41 -66.30 -11.61
CA TRP A 690 -41.39 -65.42 -12.25
C TRP A 690 -42.81 -66.02 -12.27
N VAL A 691 -43.86 -65.18 -12.22
CA VAL A 691 -45.18 -65.52 -12.79
C VAL A 691 -45.83 -64.30 -13.45
N CYS A 692 -46.10 -64.42 -14.75
CA CYS A 692 -46.87 -63.51 -15.59
C CYS A 692 -48.38 -63.84 -15.53
N ILE A 693 -49.25 -62.82 -15.54
CA ILE A 693 -50.67 -62.97 -15.91
C ILE A 693 -51.00 -61.99 -17.03
N ILE A 694 -51.40 -62.55 -18.17
CA ILE A 694 -51.84 -61.87 -19.38
C ILE A 694 -53.36 -61.81 -19.36
N TYR A 695 -53.94 -60.60 -19.52
CA TYR A 695 -55.34 -60.44 -19.92
C TYR A 695 -55.40 -59.60 -21.20
N GLN A 696 -55.73 -60.25 -22.33
CA GLN A 696 -56.08 -59.62 -23.59
C GLN A 696 -57.57 -59.85 -23.86
N THR A 697 -58.30 -58.77 -24.13
CA THR A 697 -59.49 -58.82 -24.99
C THR A 697 -59.22 -57.96 -26.22
N ARG A 698 -58.99 -58.64 -27.34
CA ARG A 698 -58.79 -58.09 -28.67
C ARG A 698 -60.04 -58.38 -29.50
N LYS A 699 -60.58 -57.39 -30.21
CA LYS A 699 -61.36 -57.63 -31.44
C LYS A 699 -61.16 -56.43 -32.37
N LYS A 700 -60.17 -56.47 -33.27
CA LYS A 700 -60.06 -57.10 -34.62
C LYS A 700 -60.65 -56.22 -35.73
N SER A 701 -59.72 -55.55 -36.42
CA SER A 701 -59.47 -55.49 -37.88
C SER A 701 -60.63 -55.67 -38.87
N GLU A 702 -60.67 -54.81 -39.88
CA GLU A 702 -60.28 -55.09 -41.29
C GLU A 702 -60.56 -53.80 -42.11
N GLU A 703 -59.57 -53.13 -42.71
CA GLU A 703 -58.91 -53.41 -44.00
C GLU A 703 -59.69 -52.78 -45.19
N TYR A 704 -59.05 -51.88 -45.95
CA TYR A 704 -59.16 -51.76 -47.42
C TYR A 704 -58.08 -50.82 -47.99
N SER A 705 -57.77 -51.06 -49.25
CA SER A 705 -56.53 -50.85 -49.98
C SER A 705 -56.65 -49.88 -51.19
N VAL A 706 -55.51 -49.55 -51.82
CA VAL A 706 -55.27 -49.27 -53.27
C VAL A 706 -55.06 -47.81 -53.78
N THR A 707 -53.77 -47.54 -54.12
CA THR A 707 -53.11 -46.94 -55.33
C THR A 707 -53.07 -45.45 -55.74
N ASN A 708 -51.85 -45.10 -56.22
CA ASN A 708 -51.42 -44.23 -57.37
C ASN A 708 -51.53 -42.70 -57.23
N THR A 709 -50.63 -41.84 -57.72
CA THR A 709 -49.43 -41.91 -58.60
C THR A 709 -48.67 -40.57 -58.58
N ASP A 710 -47.37 -40.61 -58.90
CA ASP A 710 -46.52 -39.61 -59.58
C ASP A 710 -46.18 -38.26 -58.91
N GLU A 711 -44.97 -37.67 -59.02
CA GLU A 711 -43.86 -37.92 -59.94
C GLU A 711 -42.53 -37.30 -59.41
N THR A 712 -41.43 -38.06 -59.56
CA THR A 712 -40.09 -37.69 -60.07
C THR A 712 -39.07 -36.78 -59.36
N ILE A 713 -37.92 -37.44 -59.13
CA ILE A 713 -36.52 -37.11 -59.49
C ILE A 713 -35.55 -36.72 -58.35
N VAL A 714 -34.55 -37.59 -58.25
CA VAL A 714 -33.34 -37.70 -57.42
C VAL A 714 -32.12 -37.50 -58.38
N PRO A 715 -30.84 -37.75 -58.05
CA PRO A 715 -29.94 -37.55 -56.89
C PRO A 715 -28.65 -36.81 -57.39
N PRO A 716 -27.37 -37.07 -56.97
CA PRO A 716 -26.76 -37.47 -55.68
C PRO A 716 -25.53 -36.60 -55.24
N ASP A 717 -25.12 -36.83 -53.99
CA ASP A 717 -23.76 -37.08 -53.44
C ASP A 717 -22.47 -36.29 -53.85
N VAL A 718 -21.73 -35.81 -52.81
CA VAL A 718 -20.30 -36.12 -52.40
C VAL A 718 -19.18 -36.01 -53.49
N PRO A 719 -17.84 -35.81 -53.24
CA PRO A 719 -17.00 -35.68 -52.03
C PRO A 719 -15.93 -34.53 -52.01
N SER A 720 -15.19 -34.50 -50.89
CA SER A 720 -13.80 -34.07 -50.62
C SER A 720 -12.85 -33.75 -51.79
N TYR A 721 -11.83 -32.89 -51.57
CA TYR A 721 -10.42 -33.31 -51.61
C TYR A 721 -9.46 -32.25 -51.04
N LEU A 722 -8.38 -32.81 -50.49
CA LEU A 722 -7.18 -32.23 -49.93
C LEU A 722 -6.26 -31.55 -50.98
N SER A 723 -5.41 -30.67 -50.43
CA SER A 723 -3.97 -30.55 -50.68
C SER A 723 -3.42 -29.60 -51.75
N SER A 724 -2.39 -28.92 -51.25
CA SER A 724 -1.05 -28.77 -51.82
C SER A 724 -0.68 -27.42 -52.45
N GLN A 725 0.19 -26.76 -51.67
CA GLN A 725 1.52 -26.30 -52.05
C GLN A 725 1.71 -25.42 -53.28
N GLY A 726 2.54 -24.39 -53.08
CA GLY A 726 3.53 -24.05 -54.10
C GLY A 726 3.79 -22.58 -54.32
N THR A 727 4.43 -21.94 -53.34
CA THR A 727 5.69 -21.19 -53.50
C THR A 727 5.87 -20.05 -54.52
N LEU A 728 6.48 -18.98 -53.98
CA LEU A 728 7.47 -18.03 -54.54
C LEU A 728 6.90 -16.87 -55.39
N SER A 729 6.99 -15.62 -54.90
CA SER A 729 8.12 -14.66 -55.06
C SER A 729 8.25 -14.24 -56.53
N ASP A 730 8.23 -12.99 -56.98
CA ASP A 730 8.63 -11.71 -56.41
C ASP A 730 8.10 -10.56 -57.31
N ARG A 731 7.92 -9.39 -56.70
CA ARG A 731 8.18 -8.01 -57.19
C ARG A 731 7.61 -7.43 -58.51
N GLN A 732 6.82 -6.37 -58.27
CA GLN A 732 7.01 -4.95 -58.66
C GLN A 732 6.46 -4.37 -59.98
N GLU A 733 6.05 -3.10 -59.84
CA GLU A 733 5.71 -2.05 -60.82
C GLU A 733 4.31 -2.10 -61.46
N ALA A 734 3.57 -1.01 -61.72
CA ALA A 734 3.57 0.40 -61.33
C ALA A 734 2.35 1.07 -62.04
N VAL A 735 1.65 1.98 -61.34
CA VAL A 735 1.03 3.24 -61.85
C VAL A 735 -0.19 3.17 -62.80
N VAL A 736 -1.33 3.78 -62.40
CA VAL A 736 -1.88 5.05 -62.93
C VAL A 736 -3.12 5.48 -62.09
N ARG A 737 -3.13 6.78 -61.79
CA ARG A 737 -4.09 7.69 -61.14
C ARG A 737 -5.58 7.53 -61.54
N VAL A 738 -6.50 7.94 -60.66
CA VAL A 738 -7.33 9.17 -60.83
C VAL A 738 -7.68 9.76 -59.44
N ASP A 739 -7.51 11.08 -59.37
CA ASP A 739 -7.82 12.06 -58.32
C ASP A 739 -9.30 12.02 -57.83
N ASN A 740 -9.79 12.69 -56.77
CA ASN A 740 -9.40 14.00 -56.22
C ASN A 740 -10.14 14.32 -54.90
N GLN A 741 -9.53 15.24 -54.13
CA GLN A 741 -10.12 16.21 -53.17
C GLN A 741 -10.36 15.83 -51.69
N GLN A 742 -9.34 16.11 -50.88
CA GLN A 742 -9.46 16.76 -49.55
C GLN A 742 -9.61 18.30 -49.73
N PRO A 743 -9.86 19.08 -48.64
CA PRO A 743 -8.69 19.61 -47.90
C PRO A 743 -8.85 19.73 -46.37
N ASN A 744 -7.76 19.32 -45.70
CA ASN A 744 -6.99 19.99 -44.65
C ASN A 744 -7.55 20.38 -43.27
N GLY A 745 -6.91 19.75 -42.27
CA GLY A 745 -6.21 20.39 -41.14
C GLY A 745 -6.42 19.64 -39.81
N HIS A 746 -5.43 19.28 -38.98
CA HIS A 746 -3.97 19.31 -39.03
C HIS A 746 -3.45 18.48 -37.81
N ILE A 747 -2.31 17.77 -37.99
CA ILE A 747 -1.29 17.36 -36.99
C ILE A 747 -1.43 15.98 -36.29
N ASP A 748 -0.87 15.00 -36.99
CA ASP A 748 0.01 13.87 -36.62
C ASP A 748 1.00 14.08 -35.45
N SER A 749 1.72 13.10 -34.87
CA SER A 749 1.65 11.64 -34.68
C SER A 749 3.05 11.18 -34.17
N ASN A 750 3.12 9.95 -33.63
CA ASN A 750 4.31 9.07 -33.54
C ASN A 750 5.39 9.39 -32.49
N GLY A 751 6.13 8.44 -31.93
CA GLY A 751 6.29 7.00 -32.19
C GLY A 751 6.96 6.35 -30.97
N GLU A 752 6.64 5.11 -30.66
CA GLU A 752 7.40 3.90 -31.03
C GLU A 752 8.43 3.44 -29.98
N ASN A 753 8.23 2.18 -29.62
CA ASN A 753 9.03 1.19 -28.88
C ASN A 753 10.44 1.02 -29.49
N PRO A 754 11.45 0.31 -28.88
CA PRO A 754 11.38 -1.17 -28.87
C PRO A 754 12.32 -2.02 -27.92
N PHE A 755 12.09 -3.36 -27.94
CA PHE A 755 13.01 -4.52 -27.72
C PHE A 755 13.57 -4.78 -26.28
N ASN A 756 13.78 -6.00 -25.72
CA ASN A 756 13.83 -7.39 -26.22
C ASN A 756 14.07 -8.46 -25.09
N TYR A 757 13.87 -9.75 -25.45
CA TYR A 757 14.51 -11.03 -25.00
C TYR A 757 14.11 -11.84 -23.71
N PHE A 758 13.51 -13.04 -23.97
CA PHE A 758 13.74 -14.45 -23.52
C PHE A 758 14.52 -14.77 -22.19
N SER A 759 14.37 -15.87 -21.44
CA SER A 759 14.03 -17.29 -21.75
C SER A 759 13.81 -18.14 -20.46
N CYS A 760 13.27 -19.35 -20.66
CA CYS A 760 12.89 -20.46 -19.75
C CYS A 760 13.89 -20.94 -18.67
N ASP A 761 13.35 -21.56 -17.61
CA ASP A 761 13.67 -22.94 -17.22
C ASP A 761 12.62 -23.57 -16.27
N ALA A 762 12.36 -24.86 -16.49
CA ALA A 762 11.53 -25.78 -15.69
C ALA A 762 12.39 -26.42 -14.56
N VAL A 763 11.89 -27.02 -13.47
CA VAL A 763 11.30 -28.39 -13.39
C VAL A 763 11.02 -28.70 -11.90
N SER A 764 9.76 -29.09 -11.62
CA SER A 764 9.25 -30.15 -10.70
C SER A 764 9.50 -30.09 -9.17
N GLU A 765 8.70 -30.69 -8.27
CA GLU A 765 7.49 -31.52 -8.34
C GLU A 765 6.86 -31.67 -6.93
N LEU A 766 5.61 -32.17 -6.91
CA LEU A 766 4.95 -32.97 -5.84
C LEU A 766 4.43 -32.28 -4.57
N ALA A 767 3.11 -32.07 -4.51
CA ALA A 767 2.13 -33.10 -4.06
C ALA A 767 1.00 -32.57 -3.14
N VAL A 768 -0.22 -32.81 -3.62
CA VAL A 768 -1.40 -33.32 -2.88
C VAL A 768 -2.17 -32.35 -1.96
N ARG A 769 -3.33 -31.94 -2.52
CA ARG A 769 -4.70 -31.99 -1.94
C ARG A 769 -4.81 -32.07 -0.42
N SER A 770 -5.62 -31.16 0.15
CA SER A 770 -6.75 -31.53 1.02
C SER A 770 -7.72 -30.37 1.23
N TYR A 771 -9.00 -30.67 1.03
CA TYR A 771 -10.18 -30.22 1.79
C TYR A 771 -10.25 -28.79 2.35
N CYS A 772 -11.32 -28.10 1.98
CA CYS A 772 -12.09 -27.26 2.91
C CYS A 772 -13.54 -27.18 2.41
N THR A 773 -14.51 -27.67 3.17
CA THR A 773 -15.28 -26.81 4.06
C THR A 773 -16.42 -27.55 4.76
N TYR A 774 -16.51 -27.19 6.03
CA TYR A 774 -17.68 -27.17 6.90
C TYR A 774 -19.03 -26.98 6.20
N ALA A 775 -20.04 -27.67 6.73
CA ALA A 775 -21.39 -27.14 6.83
C ALA A 775 -21.56 -26.56 8.23
N GLY A 776 -21.99 -25.30 8.29
CA GLY A 776 -22.58 -24.72 9.50
C GLY A 776 -23.99 -25.25 9.73
N GLN A 777 -24.62 -24.73 10.77
CA GLN A 777 -25.85 -23.94 10.67
C GLN A 777 -26.52 -23.83 12.04
N GLY A 778 -27.20 -22.70 12.24
CA GLY A 778 -28.48 -22.69 12.94
C GLY A 778 -28.65 -21.59 13.98
N SER A 779 -29.33 -20.50 13.56
CA SER A 779 -30.68 -20.09 14.02
C SER A 779 -31.03 -20.03 15.52
N VAL A 780 -31.92 -19.17 16.06
CA VAL A 780 -32.79 -18.05 15.64
C VAL A 780 -33.49 -17.49 16.93
N SER A 781 -33.71 -16.18 16.99
CA SER A 781 -34.73 -15.33 17.66
C SER A 781 -35.29 -15.51 19.12
N HIS A 782 -35.22 -14.38 19.84
CA HIS A 782 -36.27 -13.58 20.54
C HIS A 782 -36.97 -13.93 21.89
N PHE A 783 -36.68 -13.04 22.85
CA PHE A 783 -37.53 -12.19 23.75
C PHE A 783 -37.89 -12.56 25.21
N THR A 784 -37.66 -11.52 26.02
CA THR A 784 -38.22 -11.06 27.33
C THR A 784 -37.66 -11.55 28.68
N GLU A 785 -37.01 -10.58 29.35
CA GLU A 785 -36.99 -10.19 30.77
C GLU A 785 -37.30 -11.23 31.87
N LEU A 786 -36.35 -11.38 32.82
CA LEU A 786 -36.49 -10.92 34.22
C LEU A 786 -35.29 -11.39 35.08
N SER A 787 -34.74 -10.42 35.83
CA SER A 787 -34.13 -10.50 37.17
C SER A 787 -33.33 -11.74 37.62
N SER A 788 -32.10 -11.45 38.06
CA SER A 788 -31.32 -12.16 39.10
C SER A 788 -32.15 -12.45 40.38
N PRO A 789 -31.71 -13.30 41.36
CA PRO A 789 -30.31 -13.60 41.69
C PRO A 789 -29.98 -15.03 42.24
N SER A 790 -28.68 -15.19 42.53
CA SER A 790 -28.10 -15.90 43.69
C SER A 790 -27.63 -17.37 43.57
N ASN A 791 -26.31 -17.50 43.78
CA ASN A 791 -25.57 -18.38 44.70
C ASN A 791 -25.68 -19.91 44.72
N ASN A 792 -24.48 -20.47 44.91
CA ASN A 792 -24.10 -21.71 45.61
C ASN A 792 -23.85 -23.01 44.80
N SER A 793 -22.56 -23.22 44.55
CA SER A 793 -21.73 -24.25 45.21
C SER A 793 -21.80 -25.74 44.80
N VAL A 794 -20.58 -26.29 44.63
CA VAL A 794 -20.11 -27.65 45.04
C VAL A 794 -20.20 -28.79 44.00
N HIS A 795 -19.01 -29.07 43.44
CA HIS A 795 -18.28 -30.36 43.36
C HIS A 795 -18.94 -31.71 42.98
N THR A 796 -18.15 -32.41 42.15
CA THR A 796 -17.84 -33.87 42.10
C THR A 796 -18.63 -34.83 41.19
N SER A 797 -17.93 -35.22 40.11
CA SER A 797 -17.49 -36.60 39.77
C SER A 797 -18.51 -37.73 39.51
N ARG A 798 -18.46 -38.17 38.24
CA ARG A 798 -18.45 -39.54 37.70
C ARG A 798 -19.67 -40.46 37.88
N LEU A 799 -20.23 -40.78 36.72
CA LEU A 799 -20.40 -42.12 36.11
C LEU A 799 -21.10 -43.23 36.91
N LEU A 800 -22.07 -43.83 36.22
CA LEU A 800 -22.81 -45.07 36.49
C LEU A 800 -24.00 -45.01 37.44
N GLN A 801 -25.13 -44.63 36.85
CA GLN A 801 -26.42 -45.35 36.84
C GLN A 801 -27.37 -44.48 36.00
N LYS A 802 -28.24 -44.94 35.13
CA LYS A 802 -28.60 -46.25 34.59
C LYS A 802 -29.58 -45.89 33.46
N LEU A 803 -29.34 -46.44 32.28
CA LEU A 803 -30.34 -47.16 31.49
C LEU A 803 -31.80 -46.80 31.77
N LEU A 804 -32.37 -45.95 30.91
CA LEU A 804 -33.78 -46.01 30.55
C LEU A 804 -33.92 -45.52 29.11
N SER A 805 -34.69 -46.28 28.33
CA SER A 805 -35.14 -46.01 26.97
C SER A 805 -34.29 -46.52 25.79
N GLN A 806 -34.25 -47.84 25.67
CA GLN A 806 -34.38 -48.53 24.39
C GLN A 806 -35.63 -49.42 24.45
N ALA A 807 -36.84 -48.85 24.42
CA ALA A 807 -38.09 -49.62 24.28
C ALA A 807 -39.35 -48.75 24.06
N LEU A 808 -39.32 -47.83 23.10
CA LEU A 808 -40.52 -47.32 22.38
C LEU A 808 -40.02 -46.99 20.97
N ARG A 809 -39.51 -48.00 20.25
CA ARG A 809 -40.33 -48.88 19.40
C ARG A 809 -41.25 -48.04 18.53
N THR A 810 -40.81 -47.83 17.29
CA THR A 810 -41.41 -48.61 16.21
C THR A 810 -42.93 -48.64 16.27
N ILE A 811 -43.51 -47.44 16.32
CA ILE A 811 -44.88 -47.12 15.93
C ILE A 811 -44.75 -45.80 15.19
N PHE A 812 -44.09 -45.80 14.03
CA PHE A 812 -44.34 -44.83 12.94
C PHE A 812 -43.51 -45.18 11.70
N LEU A 813 -43.48 -46.47 11.34
CA LEU A 813 -43.31 -46.90 9.96
C LEU A 813 -44.42 -47.92 9.72
N LEU A 814 -45.29 -47.64 8.73
CA LEU A 814 -46.48 -48.38 8.30
C LEU A 814 -47.84 -47.89 8.84
N ILE A 815 -48.17 -46.60 8.61
CA ILE A 815 -49.47 -46.16 8.08
C ILE A 815 -49.18 -44.95 7.17
N LEU A 816 -49.52 -45.06 5.88
CA LEU A 816 -49.24 -44.20 4.70
C LEU A 816 -47.82 -44.39 4.14
N ASP A 817 -47.58 -45.12 3.05
CA ASP A 817 -48.42 -45.37 1.85
C ASP A 817 -48.84 -44.09 1.12
#